data_AF-A0A965JP62-F1
#
_entry.id   AF-A0A965JP62-F1
#
_cell.length_a   1.000
_cell.length_b   1.000
_cell.length_c   1.000
_cell.angle_alpha   90.00
_cell.angle_beta   90.00
_cell.angle_gamma   90.00
#
_symmetry.space_group_name_H-M   'P 1'
#
loop_
_entity.id
_entity.type
_entity.pdbx_description
1 polymer ?
#
loop_
_entity_poly.entity_id
_entity_poly.type
_entity_poly.pdbx_seq_one_letter_code
_entity_poly.pdbx_strand_id
1 'polypeptide(L)'
;MSDIPLIPGRGLSTRTATELRLDFLKSKEIKIDAIADYNLEINSIQNNIESFIGSVEIPLGIVGPIIFNNNKKEYVYAPVGTLEGALVASMNRGAKAIASSNGFTAKIHWQRMVRTPILLLENSKHAQPIIDWLKANFSEIKKNAQAYSNHASLIQIKAELVDFSLNLKFVYETGDAAGQNMTTTCTWHALLYIVDRLKNEFSEYPFDYIIEGNAASDKKVALKNIEEGRGIHVSAQCDISRQVIKDILRTTPEQILKFYMPTKKNAESVGMVSYNVNVANAVAAIFVATGQDLACIHGSSSGLLHLEYIGNKVKPDGIRLHLTLPNLVIGTVGGGTHLKKQAEALEIMGCLGTGKVNRFAQLIAGFTMGLELSTYSAVVSGEFAKSHEKLGRNKPISWLLKSEITPTFLHSHFSELPANWVIQNLVWKDTNYLENGIITNITSRITKKLIGFLPMKLELKDGAFENLLIKSKAKDIEVLKGLHMIFASIDPKLSDLIKQQKNELEFFQCHEKELVVYEYLNKKGFKAMPTFYGKYINVEREIYLLGQELVCNDQILLNNSENNPEKWTDDWISSSLNCIFLAHNMLESLPLEYPSLLNIFKPWNSIILYEKLMDILIDNCDEEVQTLVLKNIKVSLLNIEEDCKKIEWPRSPIHNDFNPRNILIRSNEMPCIIDWELSMLDFPQRDLIEFLSFVLSEKFLAETLLNHLHNHFNSIVLRKGPGHNLGFKEYLKASEMAVRTYICCRVSFYEISGIIAKYDFSKRILAVSIRMQKVILDELKSHKL
;
A
#
# COMPACT_ATOMS: atom_id res chain seq x y z
N MET A 1 -8.82 -49.03 22.88
CA MET A 1 -8.44 -47.61 22.68
C MET A 1 -6.92 -47.40 22.62
N SER A 2 -6.11 -48.45 22.42
CA SER A 2 -4.64 -48.41 22.56
C SER A 2 -3.84 -47.99 21.32
N ASP A 3 -4.49 -47.74 20.18
CA ASP A 3 -3.78 -47.50 18.90
C ASP A 3 -3.82 -46.05 18.40
N ILE A 4 -4.18 -45.09 19.25
CA ILE A 4 -4.14 -43.66 18.86
C ILE A 4 -2.72 -43.14 19.13
N PRO A 5 -1.92 -42.80 18.08
CA PRO A 5 -0.59 -42.26 18.27
C PRO A 5 -0.65 -40.93 19.02
N LEU A 6 0.12 -40.82 20.10
CA LEU A 6 0.21 -39.61 20.91
C LEU A 6 1.24 -38.64 20.32
N ILE A 7 0.91 -37.35 20.34
CA ILE A 7 1.86 -36.28 20.01
C ILE A 7 2.98 -36.29 21.09
N PRO A 8 4.28 -36.40 20.71
CA PRO A 8 5.37 -36.40 21.68
C PRO A 8 5.44 -35.13 22.51
N GLY A 9 5.88 -35.24 23.76
CA GLY A 9 6.10 -34.06 24.63
C GLY A 9 4.85 -33.21 24.83
N ARG A 10 3.65 -33.81 24.79
CA ARG A 10 2.37 -33.11 24.99
C ARG A 10 2.37 -32.37 26.33
N GLY A 11 2.07 -31.08 26.31
CA GLY A 11 2.09 -30.21 27.50
C GLY A 11 3.47 -29.67 27.90
N LEU A 12 4.55 -30.06 27.20
CA LEU A 12 5.88 -29.52 27.42
C LEU A 12 6.25 -28.53 26.31
N SER A 13 6.62 -27.33 26.74
CA SER A 13 7.17 -26.26 25.89
C SER A 13 8.67 -26.13 26.16
N THR A 14 9.41 -27.18 25.83
CA THR A 14 10.89 -27.22 25.88
C THR A 14 11.45 -27.47 24.49
N ARG A 15 12.72 -27.12 24.26
CA ARG A 15 13.38 -27.37 22.97
C ARG A 15 13.32 -28.85 22.57
N THR A 16 13.68 -29.75 23.48
CA THR A 16 13.63 -31.20 23.25
C THR A 16 12.22 -31.68 22.91
N ALA A 17 11.20 -31.21 23.62
CA ALA A 17 9.81 -31.57 23.32
C ALA A 17 9.37 -31.05 21.94
N THR A 18 9.84 -29.88 21.53
CA THR A 18 9.59 -29.33 20.20
C THR A 18 10.30 -30.15 19.12
N GLU A 19 11.58 -30.49 19.29
CA GLU A 19 12.34 -31.33 18.35
C GLU A 19 11.67 -32.70 18.17
N LEU A 20 11.24 -33.36 19.25
CA LEU A 20 10.49 -34.62 19.18
C LEU A 20 9.19 -34.49 18.38
N ARG A 21 8.50 -33.35 18.45
CA ARG A 21 7.28 -33.09 17.67
C ARG A 21 7.59 -32.83 16.19
N LEU A 22 8.69 -32.14 15.89
CA LEU A 22 9.15 -31.94 14.51
C LEU A 22 9.56 -33.27 13.86
N ASP A 23 10.30 -34.11 14.57
CA ASP A 23 10.69 -35.44 14.11
C ASP A 23 9.48 -36.36 13.92
N PHE A 24 8.49 -36.28 14.82
CA PHE A 24 7.23 -36.99 14.66
C PHE A 24 6.49 -36.57 13.39
N LEU A 25 6.36 -35.27 13.11
CA LEU A 25 5.72 -34.79 11.88
C LEU A 25 6.50 -35.21 10.63
N LYS A 26 7.84 -35.18 10.69
CA LYS A 26 8.72 -35.66 9.62
C LYS A 26 8.55 -37.15 9.37
N SER A 27 8.41 -37.97 10.42
CA SER A 27 8.14 -39.42 10.32
C SER A 27 6.79 -39.75 9.68
N LYS A 28 5.87 -38.77 9.64
CA LYS A 28 4.57 -38.84 8.98
C LYS A 28 4.58 -38.18 7.59
N GLU A 29 5.77 -37.83 7.07
CA GLU A 29 5.96 -37.15 5.79
C GLU A 29 5.28 -35.77 5.69
N ILE A 30 5.02 -35.12 6.83
CA ILE A 30 4.41 -33.79 6.89
C ILE A 30 5.52 -32.73 6.91
N LYS A 31 5.58 -31.90 5.86
CA LYS A 31 6.57 -30.82 5.72
C LYS A 31 6.02 -29.49 6.28
N ILE A 32 6.74 -28.90 7.21
CA ILE A 32 6.37 -27.65 7.89
C ILE A 32 7.56 -26.67 8.03
N ASP A 33 8.52 -26.73 7.11
CA ASP A 33 9.81 -26.01 7.23
C ASP A 33 9.63 -24.52 7.55
N ALA A 34 8.68 -23.85 6.89
CA ALA A 34 8.38 -22.43 7.12
C ALA A 34 7.68 -22.13 8.45
N ILE A 35 6.91 -23.07 9.01
CA ILE A 35 6.29 -22.92 10.34
C ILE A 35 7.35 -23.15 11.42
N ALA A 36 8.21 -24.15 11.20
CA ALA A 36 9.30 -24.53 12.10
C ALA A 36 10.45 -23.51 12.14
N ASP A 37 10.53 -22.61 11.14
CA ASP A 37 11.40 -21.44 11.17
C ASP A 37 10.75 -20.32 12.00
N TYR A 38 11.18 -20.18 13.26
CA TYR A 38 10.63 -19.20 14.19
C TYR A 38 11.74 -18.48 14.97
N ASN A 39 11.46 -17.22 15.30
CA ASN A 39 12.36 -16.36 16.08
C ASN A 39 11.88 -16.14 17.54
N LEU A 40 10.91 -16.94 18.00
CA LEU A 40 10.40 -16.88 19.37
C LEU A 40 11.27 -17.68 20.33
N GLU A 41 11.64 -17.09 21.47
CA GLU A 41 12.31 -17.80 22.55
C GLU A 41 11.31 -18.73 23.26
N ILE A 42 11.59 -20.04 23.27
CA ILE A 42 10.69 -21.06 23.85
C ILE A 42 10.34 -20.77 25.32
N ASN A 43 11.31 -20.30 26.11
CA ASN A 43 11.09 -19.96 27.52
C ASN A 43 10.09 -18.81 27.69
N SER A 44 10.00 -17.88 26.73
CA SER A 44 9.07 -16.75 26.79
C SER A 44 7.61 -17.13 26.53
N ILE A 45 7.37 -18.29 25.90
CA ILE A 45 6.04 -18.79 25.50
C ILE A 45 5.59 -20.03 26.29
N GLN A 46 6.32 -20.43 27.34
CA GLN A 46 6.04 -21.65 28.10
C GLN A 46 4.61 -21.72 28.66
N ASN A 47 4.04 -20.56 29.01
CA ASN A 47 2.67 -20.43 29.55
C ASN A 47 1.66 -19.88 28.53
N ASN A 48 2.05 -19.78 27.25
CA ASN A 48 1.22 -19.22 26.19
C ASN A 48 0.67 -20.29 25.23
N ILE A 49 1.36 -21.42 25.13
CA ILE A 49 1.03 -22.49 24.18
C ILE A 49 1.59 -23.83 24.65
N GLU A 50 0.88 -24.91 24.36
CA GLU A 50 1.35 -26.29 24.47
C GLU A 50 1.59 -26.91 23.09
N SER A 51 2.43 -27.93 23.02
CA SER A 51 2.70 -28.65 21.76
C SER A 51 3.21 -27.75 20.62
N PHE A 52 4.05 -26.76 20.95
CA PHE A 52 4.61 -25.73 20.05
C PHE A 52 5.46 -26.23 18.86
N ILE A 53 4.95 -26.23 17.63
CA ILE A 53 5.69 -26.67 16.43
C ILE A 53 6.37 -25.53 15.65
N GLY A 54 6.25 -24.30 16.14
CA GLY A 54 6.73 -23.11 15.46
C GLY A 54 5.68 -21.99 15.42
N SER A 55 5.82 -21.03 14.50
CA SER A 55 5.00 -19.81 14.49
C SER A 55 4.54 -19.38 13.10
N VAL A 56 3.54 -18.49 13.06
CA VAL A 56 3.12 -17.79 11.84
C VAL A 56 3.32 -16.29 12.02
N GLU A 57 3.62 -15.59 10.93
CA GLU A 57 3.82 -14.15 10.93
C GLU A 57 2.56 -13.42 10.47
N ILE A 58 2.19 -12.37 11.20
CA ILE A 58 1.13 -11.43 10.81
C ILE A 58 1.79 -10.08 10.50
N PRO A 59 1.68 -9.54 9.28
CA PRO A 59 2.25 -8.25 8.93
C PRO A 59 1.67 -7.14 9.81
N LEU A 60 2.55 -6.30 10.36
CA LEU A 60 2.17 -5.11 11.12
C LEU A 60 2.27 -3.86 10.25
N GLY A 61 1.24 -3.02 10.32
CA GLY A 61 1.25 -1.65 9.81
C GLY A 61 1.12 -0.65 10.95
N ILE A 62 1.42 0.63 10.67
CA ILE A 62 1.23 1.73 11.61
C ILE A 62 0.06 2.61 11.17
N VAL A 63 -0.82 2.95 12.12
CA VAL A 63 -1.94 3.86 11.91
C VAL A 63 -1.69 5.13 12.71
N GLY A 64 -1.76 6.29 12.06
CA GLY A 64 -1.70 7.58 12.70
C GLY A 64 -0.92 8.65 11.91
N PRO A 65 -0.67 9.82 12.52
CA PRO A 65 -1.13 10.14 13.87
C PRO A 65 -2.64 10.42 13.90
N ILE A 66 -3.30 10.00 14.97
CA ILE A 66 -4.62 10.52 15.38
C ILE A 66 -4.41 11.48 16.55
N ILE A 67 -5.23 12.52 16.68
CA ILE A 67 -5.16 13.43 17.84
C ILE A 67 -6.09 12.90 18.94
N PHE A 68 -5.51 12.48 20.07
CA PHE A 68 -6.24 12.20 21.30
C PHE A 68 -6.29 13.48 22.15
N ASN A 69 -7.49 13.94 22.48
CA ASN A 69 -7.72 15.15 23.26
C ASN A 69 -8.26 14.78 24.64
N ASN A 70 -7.35 14.67 25.61
CA ASN A 70 -7.68 14.39 27.00
C ASN A 70 -6.95 15.40 27.89
N ASN A 71 -7.56 16.58 28.05
CA ASN A 71 -6.98 17.82 28.62
C ASN A 71 -5.86 18.46 27.80
N LYS A 72 -5.06 17.66 27.08
CA LYS A 72 -4.03 18.12 26.13
C LYS A 72 -4.18 17.35 24.82
N LYS A 73 -3.93 18.03 23.69
CA LYS A 73 -3.84 17.39 22.37
C LYS A 73 -2.54 16.61 22.27
N GLU A 74 -2.65 15.32 21.99
CA GLU A 74 -1.54 14.40 21.82
C GLU A 74 -1.67 13.69 20.47
N TYR A 75 -0.59 13.63 19.69
CA TYR A 75 -0.53 12.79 18.50
C TYR A 75 -0.16 11.38 18.93
N VAL A 76 -1.01 10.41 18.61
CA VAL A 76 -0.82 9.00 18.99
C VAL A 76 -0.90 8.10 17.76
N TYR A 77 -0.24 6.94 17.86
CA TYR A 77 -0.13 5.94 16.80
C TYR A 77 -0.58 4.58 17.33
N ALA A 78 -1.08 3.71 16.46
CA ALA A 78 -1.40 2.32 16.78
C ALA A 78 -0.73 1.37 15.78
N PRO A 79 0.07 0.42 16.26
CA PRO A 79 0.43 -0.76 15.49
C PRO A 79 -0.81 -1.63 15.27
N VAL A 80 -1.00 -2.12 14.05
CA VAL A 80 -2.13 -2.97 13.67
C VAL A 80 -1.64 -4.15 12.83
N GLY A 81 -2.06 -5.37 13.15
CA GLY A 81 -1.68 -6.57 12.41
C GLY A 81 -2.82 -7.10 11.55
N THR A 82 -2.57 -7.37 10.26
CA THR A 82 -3.63 -7.88 9.38
C THR A 82 -3.08 -8.50 8.09
N LEU A 83 -3.86 -9.40 7.50
CA LEU A 83 -3.69 -9.91 6.14
C LEU A 83 -4.74 -9.33 5.17
N GLU A 84 -5.67 -8.51 5.66
CA GLU A 84 -6.67 -7.85 4.85
C GLU A 84 -6.09 -6.60 4.18
N GLY A 85 -6.00 -6.63 2.84
CA GLY A 85 -5.61 -5.46 2.06
C GLY A 85 -6.55 -4.27 2.29
N ALA A 86 -6.01 -3.05 2.22
CA ALA A 86 -6.69 -1.77 2.48
C ALA A 86 -7.07 -1.46 3.93
N LEU A 87 -7.05 -2.40 4.88
CA LEU A 87 -7.48 -2.14 6.26
C LEU A 87 -6.65 -1.02 6.90
N VAL A 88 -5.32 -1.16 6.93
CA VAL A 88 -4.40 -0.16 7.51
C VAL A 88 -4.52 1.19 6.81
N ALA A 89 -4.70 1.20 5.49
CA ALA A 89 -4.88 2.43 4.71
C ALA A 89 -6.20 3.14 5.07
N SER A 90 -7.29 2.41 5.25
CA SER A 90 -8.58 2.95 5.69
C SER A 90 -8.50 3.49 7.13
N MET A 91 -7.84 2.76 8.04
CA MET A 91 -7.61 3.25 9.40
C MET A 91 -6.79 4.55 9.39
N ASN A 92 -5.76 4.66 8.54
CA ASN A 92 -4.99 5.89 8.37
C ASN A 92 -5.82 7.05 7.79
N ARG A 93 -6.68 6.79 6.79
CA ARG A 93 -7.61 7.80 6.24
C ARG A 93 -8.54 8.33 7.33
N GLY A 94 -9.07 7.45 8.16
CA GLY A 94 -9.89 7.79 9.32
C GLY A 94 -9.16 8.61 10.37
N ALA A 95 -7.95 8.16 10.77
CA ALA A 95 -7.08 8.87 11.69
C ALA A 95 -6.76 10.29 11.20
N LYS A 96 -6.45 10.44 9.91
CA LYS A 96 -6.21 11.74 9.26
C LYS A 96 -7.44 12.65 9.34
N ALA A 97 -8.64 12.13 9.04
CA ALA A 97 -9.87 12.92 9.12
C ALA A 97 -10.15 13.42 10.54
N ILE A 98 -9.95 12.57 11.55
CA ILE A 98 -10.11 12.94 12.96
C ILE A 98 -9.05 13.97 13.38
N ALA A 99 -7.77 13.75 13.04
CA ALA A 99 -6.69 14.68 13.34
C ALA A 99 -6.91 16.06 12.69
N SER A 100 -7.38 16.10 11.44
CA SER A 100 -7.74 17.34 10.73
C SER A 100 -8.97 18.05 11.31
N SER A 101 -9.69 17.43 12.26
CA SER A 101 -10.90 17.98 12.88
C SER A 101 -10.77 18.07 14.41
N ASN A 102 -9.59 18.49 14.90
CA ASN A 102 -9.27 18.69 16.34
C ASN A 102 -9.15 17.43 17.20
N GLY A 103 -9.23 16.23 16.62
CA GLY A 103 -9.05 14.98 17.34
C GLY A 103 -10.34 14.40 17.93
N PHE A 104 -10.18 13.42 18.81
CA PHE A 104 -11.28 12.79 19.54
C PHE A 104 -11.09 12.88 21.04
N THR A 105 -12.19 12.81 21.78
CA THR A 105 -12.22 12.62 23.24
C THR A 105 -12.75 11.22 23.55
N ALA A 106 -12.38 10.66 24.70
CA ALA A 106 -12.89 9.36 25.11
C ALA A 106 -13.03 9.26 26.64
N LYS A 107 -14.04 8.52 27.11
CA LYS A 107 -14.38 8.36 28.53
C LYS A 107 -14.58 6.89 28.87
N ILE A 108 -13.98 6.47 29.98
CA ILE A 108 -14.23 5.17 30.61
C ILE A 108 -15.45 5.29 31.53
N HIS A 109 -16.38 4.36 31.41
CA HIS A 109 -17.58 4.30 32.26
C HIS A 109 -17.43 3.28 33.38
N TRP A 110 -16.86 2.12 33.09
CA TRP A 110 -16.59 1.08 34.07
C TRP A 110 -15.57 0.05 33.54
N GLN A 111 -15.01 -0.72 34.47
CA GLN A 111 -14.28 -1.96 34.22
C GLN A 111 -14.91 -3.07 35.07
N ARG A 112 -15.36 -4.15 34.42
CA ARG A 112 -16.06 -5.26 35.07
C ARG A 112 -15.70 -6.59 34.45
N MET A 113 -14.86 -7.41 35.07
CA MET A 113 -14.68 -8.80 34.66
C MET A 113 -15.68 -9.69 35.39
N VAL A 114 -16.28 -10.64 34.67
CA VAL A 114 -17.42 -11.43 35.17
C VAL A 114 -17.10 -12.91 35.15
N ARG A 115 -17.52 -13.63 36.20
CA ARG A 115 -17.57 -15.10 36.24
C ARG A 115 -18.88 -15.57 36.86
N THR A 116 -19.47 -16.63 36.32
CA THR A 116 -20.83 -17.07 36.71
C THR A 116 -20.91 -18.54 37.11
N PRO A 117 -20.53 -18.92 38.34
CA PRO A 117 -20.89 -20.21 38.89
C PRO A 117 -22.38 -20.47 38.89
N ILE A 118 -22.76 -21.75 38.91
CA ILE A 118 -24.14 -22.16 39.15
C ILE A 118 -24.22 -23.13 40.33
N LEU A 119 -25.29 -22.99 41.11
CA LEU A 119 -25.75 -24.01 42.04
C LEU A 119 -27.03 -24.63 41.46
N LEU A 120 -27.00 -25.92 41.17
CA LEU A 120 -28.14 -26.67 40.68
C LEU A 120 -28.91 -27.24 41.87
N LEU A 121 -30.03 -26.60 42.20
CA LEU A 121 -30.85 -26.97 43.35
C LEU A 121 -31.82 -28.10 42.97
N GLU A 122 -32.10 -29.03 43.87
CA GLU A 122 -33.19 -29.99 43.61
C GLU A 122 -34.59 -29.35 43.71
N ASN A 123 -34.69 -28.25 44.47
CA ASN A 123 -35.93 -27.52 44.68
C ASN A 123 -35.71 -26.01 44.62
N SER A 124 -36.43 -25.32 43.73
CA SER A 124 -36.34 -23.87 43.55
C SER A 124 -36.68 -23.07 44.81
N LYS A 125 -37.45 -23.63 45.75
CA LYS A 125 -37.75 -22.98 47.05
C LYS A 125 -36.50 -22.75 47.90
N HIS A 126 -35.44 -23.53 47.70
CA HIS A 126 -34.18 -23.38 48.43
C HIS A 126 -33.36 -22.15 47.97
N ALA A 127 -33.70 -21.56 46.82
CA ALA A 127 -32.93 -20.47 46.25
C ALA A 127 -32.96 -19.20 47.12
N GLN A 128 -34.14 -18.79 47.59
CA GLN A 128 -34.29 -17.52 48.30
C GLN A 128 -33.50 -17.47 49.62
N PRO A 129 -33.55 -18.51 50.49
CA PRO A 129 -32.68 -18.58 51.66
C PRO A 129 -31.19 -18.47 51.33
N ILE A 130 -30.73 -19.17 50.27
CA ILE A 130 -29.33 -19.11 49.82
C ILE A 130 -28.96 -17.70 49.33
N ILE A 131 -29.84 -17.04 48.57
CA ILE A 131 -29.64 -15.67 48.08
C ILE A 131 -29.48 -14.69 49.25
N ASP A 132 -30.31 -14.80 50.28
CA ASP A 132 -30.25 -13.91 51.43
C ASP A 132 -29.01 -14.18 52.29
N TRP A 133 -28.60 -15.45 52.40
CA TRP A 133 -27.33 -15.83 53.01
C TRP A 133 -26.12 -15.24 52.26
N LEU A 134 -26.10 -15.31 50.93
CA LEU A 134 -25.03 -14.74 50.10
C LEU A 134 -24.89 -13.22 50.30
N LYS A 135 -26.01 -12.50 50.45
CA LYS A 135 -26.00 -11.07 50.73
C LYS A 135 -25.44 -10.77 52.13
N ALA A 136 -25.88 -11.51 53.15
CA ALA A 136 -25.42 -11.33 54.52
C ALA A 136 -23.92 -11.62 54.69
N ASN A 137 -23.40 -12.58 53.93
CA ASN A 137 -22.01 -13.04 54.03
C ASN A 137 -21.08 -12.49 52.94
N PHE A 138 -21.52 -11.49 52.16
CA PHE A 138 -20.74 -10.96 51.04
C PHE A 138 -19.31 -10.53 51.43
N SER A 139 -19.14 -9.89 52.59
CA SER A 139 -17.83 -9.44 53.08
C SER A 139 -16.84 -10.59 53.29
N GLU A 140 -17.30 -11.72 53.82
CA GLU A 140 -16.47 -12.91 54.01
C GLU A 140 -16.16 -13.62 52.70
N ILE A 141 -17.17 -13.73 51.82
CA ILE A 141 -16.98 -14.29 50.47
C ILE A 141 -15.96 -13.45 49.70
N LYS A 142 -16.07 -12.12 49.79
CA LYS A 142 -15.13 -11.16 49.19
C LYS A 142 -13.71 -11.36 49.72
N LYS A 143 -13.53 -11.52 51.03
CA LYS A 143 -12.23 -11.81 51.64
C LYS A 143 -11.61 -13.10 51.08
N ASN A 144 -12.41 -14.18 50.97
CA ASN A 144 -11.95 -15.45 50.42
C ASN A 144 -11.59 -15.35 48.92
N ALA A 145 -12.38 -14.62 48.12
CA ALA A 145 -12.08 -14.40 46.71
C ALA A 145 -10.76 -13.65 46.53
N GLN A 146 -10.56 -12.58 47.30
CA GLN A 146 -9.40 -11.68 47.15
C GLN A 146 -8.10 -12.22 47.75
N ALA A 147 -8.15 -13.26 48.59
CA ALA A 147 -6.94 -13.89 49.13
C ALA A 147 -6.03 -14.50 48.03
N TYR A 148 -6.57 -14.70 46.82
CA TYR A 148 -5.86 -15.33 45.71
C TYR A 148 -5.41 -14.33 44.63
N SER A 149 -5.52 -13.03 44.86
CA SER A 149 -5.00 -12.01 43.95
C SER A 149 -4.79 -10.65 44.62
N ASN A 150 -3.67 -10.00 44.31
CA ASN A 150 -3.39 -8.62 44.72
C ASN A 150 -4.09 -7.57 43.84
N HIS A 151 -4.68 -7.98 42.71
CA HIS A 151 -5.26 -7.06 41.72
C HIS A 151 -6.78 -7.22 41.53
N ALA A 152 -7.33 -8.38 41.90
CA ALA A 152 -8.77 -8.63 41.80
C ALA A 152 -9.50 -7.99 42.99
N SER A 153 -10.53 -7.20 42.70
CA SER A 153 -11.45 -6.69 43.72
C SER A 153 -12.87 -7.16 43.41
N LEU A 154 -13.47 -7.97 44.29
CA LEU A 154 -14.85 -8.40 44.13
C LEU A 154 -15.78 -7.23 44.48
N ILE A 155 -16.53 -6.76 43.49
CA ILE A 155 -17.42 -5.61 43.61
C ILE A 155 -18.83 -6.06 44.00
N GLN A 156 -19.32 -7.16 43.40
CA GLN A 156 -20.69 -7.62 43.59
C GLN A 156 -20.83 -9.11 43.27
N ILE A 157 -21.79 -9.77 43.94
CA ILE A 157 -22.37 -11.03 43.50
C ILE A 157 -23.85 -10.79 43.23
N LYS A 158 -24.31 -11.02 42.00
CA LYS A 158 -25.74 -11.00 41.64
C LYS A 158 -26.22 -12.44 41.49
N ALA A 159 -27.18 -12.85 42.31
CA ALA A 159 -27.74 -14.19 42.26
C ALA A 159 -29.08 -14.17 41.50
N GLU A 160 -29.22 -15.00 40.47
CA GLU A 160 -30.42 -15.09 39.63
C GLU A 160 -30.85 -16.56 39.48
N LEU A 161 -32.06 -16.88 39.92
CA LEU A 161 -32.65 -18.20 39.73
C LEU A 161 -33.26 -18.31 38.33
N VAL A 162 -32.85 -19.33 37.59
CA VAL A 162 -33.48 -19.75 36.34
C VAL A 162 -33.87 -21.21 36.50
N ASP A 163 -35.17 -21.49 36.51
CA ASP A 163 -35.75 -22.79 36.86
C ASP A 163 -35.26 -23.31 38.22
N PHE A 164 -34.31 -24.26 38.20
CA PHE A 164 -33.68 -24.86 39.38
C PHE A 164 -32.17 -24.55 39.45
N SER A 165 -31.65 -23.69 38.56
CA SER A 165 -30.25 -23.25 38.53
C SER A 165 -30.12 -21.85 39.11
N LEU A 166 -29.47 -21.73 40.28
CA LEU A 166 -29.11 -20.45 40.87
C LEU A 166 -27.77 -19.97 40.30
N ASN A 167 -27.82 -18.99 39.39
CA ASN A 167 -26.66 -18.38 38.75
C ASN A 167 -26.06 -17.32 39.66
N LEU A 168 -24.78 -17.45 39.99
CA LEU A 168 -24.05 -16.52 40.85
C LEU A 168 -23.12 -15.67 39.99
N LYS A 169 -23.50 -14.44 39.65
CA LYS A 169 -22.68 -13.53 38.84
C LYS A 169 -21.71 -12.74 39.71
N PHE A 170 -20.46 -13.19 39.77
CA PHE A 170 -19.36 -12.49 40.41
C PHE A 170 -18.81 -11.41 39.47
N VAL A 171 -18.73 -10.17 39.97
CA VAL A 171 -18.25 -9.01 39.21
C VAL A 171 -17.01 -8.45 39.89
N TYR A 172 -15.91 -8.34 39.13
CA TYR A 172 -14.61 -7.91 39.61
C TYR A 172 -14.08 -6.68 38.88
N GLU A 173 -13.28 -5.88 39.57
CA GLU A 173 -12.26 -5.04 38.95
C GLU A 173 -10.92 -5.79 38.95
N THR A 174 -10.09 -5.59 37.92
CA THR A 174 -8.92 -6.46 37.65
C THR A 174 -7.61 -5.70 37.44
N GLY A 175 -7.57 -4.42 37.82
CA GLY A 175 -6.42 -3.55 37.55
C GLY A 175 -6.13 -3.48 36.05
N ASP A 176 -4.87 -3.59 35.66
CA ASP A 176 -4.45 -3.51 34.26
C ASP A 176 -4.47 -4.85 33.50
N ALA A 177 -4.80 -5.95 34.18
CA ALA A 177 -4.94 -7.25 33.54
C ALA A 177 -6.35 -7.41 32.93
N ALA A 178 -6.45 -8.14 31.82
CA ALA A 178 -7.74 -8.57 31.28
C ALA A 178 -8.54 -9.39 32.31
N GLY A 179 -7.83 -10.16 33.14
CA GLY A 179 -8.36 -10.68 34.40
C GLY A 179 -9.12 -12.01 34.33
N GLN A 180 -9.29 -12.62 33.15
CA GLN A 180 -10.06 -13.86 32.99
C GLN A 180 -9.57 -15.03 33.87
N ASN A 181 -8.26 -15.32 33.86
CA ASN A 181 -7.67 -16.42 34.65
C ASN A 181 -7.68 -16.13 36.15
N MET A 182 -7.42 -14.87 36.48
CA MET A 182 -7.41 -14.37 37.86
C MET A 182 -8.79 -14.48 38.50
N THR A 183 -9.84 -14.02 37.82
CA THR A 183 -11.21 -14.10 38.35
C THR A 183 -11.72 -15.53 38.42
N THR A 184 -11.30 -16.43 37.52
CA THR A 184 -11.60 -17.87 37.65
C THR A 184 -11.04 -18.44 38.95
N THR A 185 -9.78 -18.13 39.28
CA THR A 185 -9.14 -18.60 40.52
C THR A 185 -9.83 -18.01 41.76
N CYS A 186 -10.02 -16.69 41.79
CA CYS A 186 -10.72 -16.01 42.88
C CYS A 186 -12.14 -16.56 43.10
N THR A 187 -12.91 -16.73 42.03
CA THR A 187 -14.27 -17.27 42.11
C THR A 187 -14.28 -18.74 42.51
N TRP A 188 -13.32 -19.56 42.09
CA TRP A 188 -13.26 -20.97 42.48
C TRP A 188 -13.12 -21.12 43.99
N HIS A 189 -12.18 -20.40 44.60
CA HIS A 189 -11.99 -20.46 46.05
C HIS A 189 -13.16 -19.84 46.82
N ALA A 190 -13.74 -18.76 46.32
CA ALA A 190 -14.96 -18.19 46.89
C ALA A 190 -16.15 -19.16 46.81
N LEU A 191 -16.28 -19.88 45.70
CA LEU A 191 -17.32 -20.89 45.48
C LEU A 191 -17.12 -22.08 46.44
N LEU A 192 -15.90 -22.59 46.60
CA LEU A 192 -15.62 -23.66 47.56
C LEU A 192 -15.96 -23.23 49.00
N TYR A 193 -15.65 -21.99 49.38
CA TYR A 193 -16.07 -21.44 50.67
C TYR A 193 -17.59 -21.40 50.81
N ILE A 194 -18.30 -20.89 49.80
CA ILE A 194 -19.78 -20.86 49.78
C ILE A 194 -20.34 -22.26 49.92
N VAL A 195 -19.85 -23.22 49.13
CA VAL A 195 -20.33 -24.61 49.13
C VAL A 195 -20.15 -25.26 50.50
N ASP A 196 -18.97 -25.08 51.12
CA ASP A 196 -18.68 -25.63 52.45
C ASP A 196 -19.64 -25.06 53.51
N ARG A 197 -19.84 -23.74 53.52
CA ARG A 197 -20.77 -23.08 54.44
C ARG A 197 -22.22 -23.49 54.21
N LEU A 198 -22.68 -23.54 52.96
CA LEU A 198 -24.05 -23.93 52.63
C LEU A 198 -24.34 -25.39 53.00
N LYS A 199 -23.38 -26.31 52.80
CA LYS A 199 -23.56 -27.72 53.22
C LYS A 199 -23.69 -27.88 54.73
N ASN A 200 -23.07 -26.99 55.51
CA ASN A 200 -23.15 -27.00 56.98
C ASN A 200 -24.41 -26.30 57.50
N GLU A 201 -24.78 -25.14 56.94
CA GLU A 201 -25.89 -24.31 57.43
C GLU A 201 -27.25 -24.69 56.82
N PHE A 202 -27.26 -25.31 55.64
CA PHE A 202 -28.44 -25.73 54.89
C PHE A 202 -28.32 -27.20 54.48
N SER A 203 -28.02 -28.07 55.44
CA SER A 203 -27.76 -29.50 55.20
C SER A 203 -28.92 -30.23 54.52
N GLU A 204 -30.14 -29.72 54.66
CA GLU A 204 -31.36 -30.23 54.05
C GLU A 204 -31.61 -29.71 52.62
N TYR A 205 -30.76 -28.83 52.08
CA TYR A 205 -30.87 -28.29 50.72
C TYR A 205 -29.81 -28.93 49.80
N PRO A 206 -30.10 -30.08 49.16
CA PRO A 206 -29.16 -30.69 48.21
C PRO A 206 -28.98 -29.81 46.96
N PHE A 207 -27.71 -29.70 46.53
CA PHE A 207 -27.35 -29.01 45.30
C PHE A 207 -26.03 -29.53 44.72
N ASP A 208 -25.91 -29.45 43.40
CA ASP A 208 -24.64 -29.58 42.66
C ASP A 208 -24.09 -28.21 42.29
N TYR A 209 -22.81 -28.12 41.94
CA TYR A 209 -22.21 -26.84 41.56
C TYR A 209 -21.11 -26.98 40.51
N ILE A 210 -20.99 -25.95 39.66
CA ILE A 210 -19.87 -25.79 38.73
C ILE A 210 -19.43 -24.32 38.68
N ILE A 211 -18.20 -24.08 38.24
CA ILE A 211 -17.57 -22.75 38.20
C ILE A 211 -18.11 -21.82 37.10
N GLU A 212 -18.73 -22.37 36.06
CA GLU A 212 -19.18 -21.60 34.90
C GLU A 212 -20.47 -22.17 34.29
N GLY A 213 -21.57 -21.43 34.46
CA GLY A 213 -22.88 -21.69 33.84
C GLY A 213 -23.09 -20.96 32.51
N ASN A 214 -22.04 -20.38 31.92
CA ASN A 214 -22.02 -19.69 30.64
C ASN A 214 -22.73 -18.32 30.63
N ALA A 215 -23.29 -17.84 31.74
CA ALA A 215 -23.95 -16.53 31.86
C ALA A 215 -22.97 -15.34 31.86
N ALA A 216 -21.69 -15.55 32.12
CA ALA A 216 -20.63 -14.57 31.89
C ALA A 216 -20.43 -14.32 30.38
N SER A 217 -20.80 -15.31 29.56
CA SER A 217 -20.69 -15.27 28.10
C SER A 217 -19.27 -14.94 27.62
N ASP A 218 -18.27 -15.56 28.23
CA ASP A 218 -16.87 -15.39 27.83
C ASP A 218 -16.62 -15.96 26.43
N LYS A 219 -16.14 -15.11 25.51
CA LYS A 219 -15.90 -15.41 24.09
C LYS A 219 -17.19 -15.67 23.29
N LYS A 220 -18.34 -15.16 23.76
CA LYS A 220 -19.65 -15.20 23.06
C LYS A 220 -20.22 -13.78 22.98
N VAL A 221 -20.97 -13.47 21.92
CA VAL A 221 -21.78 -12.23 21.87
C VAL A 221 -23.03 -12.43 22.71
N ALA A 222 -23.26 -11.55 23.67
CA ALA A 222 -24.45 -11.58 24.52
C ALA A 222 -24.97 -10.16 24.74
N LEU A 223 -26.27 -9.95 24.52
CA LEU A 223 -26.95 -8.68 24.79
C LEU A 223 -26.75 -8.25 26.25
N LYS A 224 -26.81 -9.19 27.19
CA LYS A 224 -26.64 -8.91 28.62
C LYS A 224 -25.25 -8.36 28.97
N ASN A 225 -24.21 -8.76 28.23
CA ASN A 225 -22.89 -8.15 28.39
C ASN A 225 -22.92 -6.68 27.94
N ILE A 226 -23.55 -6.38 26.80
CA ILE A 226 -23.69 -5.00 26.29
C ILE A 226 -24.43 -4.11 27.31
N GLU A 227 -25.46 -4.63 27.97
CA GLU A 227 -26.27 -3.88 28.95
C GLU A 227 -25.60 -3.73 30.32
N GLU A 228 -25.05 -4.82 30.87
CA GLU A 228 -24.54 -4.84 32.26
C GLU A 228 -23.02 -4.68 32.37
N GLY A 229 -22.33 -4.82 31.24
CA GLY A 229 -20.88 -4.68 31.08
C GLY A 229 -20.11 -5.99 31.27
N ARG A 230 -19.11 -6.18 30.40
CA ARG A 230 -18.02 -7.17 30.60
C ARG A 230 -16.71 -6.68 29.97
N GLY A 231 -15.66 -6.53 30.75
CA GLY A 231 -14.44 -5.83 30.36
C GLY A 231 -14.59 -4.33 30.62
N ILE A 232 -14.05 -3.50 29.72
CA ILE A 232 -14.06 -2.05 29.84
C ILE A 232 -15.14 -1.47 28.92
N HIS A 233 -15.95 -0.58 29.48
CA HIS A 233 -16.90 0.22 28.72
C HIS A 233 -16.29 1.60 28.45
N VAL A 234 -16.06 1.88 27.18
CA VAL A 234 -15.47 3.13 26.70
C VAL A 234 -16.33 3.76 25.61
N SER A 235 -16.52 5.08 25.69
CA SER A 235 -17.13 5.85 24.60
C SER A 235 -16.14 6.88 24.07
N ALA A 236 -16.02 6.99 22.75
CA ALA A 236 -15.26 8.02 22.06
C ALA A 236 -16.18 8.93 21.25
N GLN A 237 -15.78 10.18 21.07
CA GLN A 237 -16.51 11.18 20.27
C GLN A 237 -15.55 12.07 19.48
N CYS A 238 -15.94 12.42 18.26
CA CYS A 238 -15.30 13.49 17.48
C CYS A 238 -16.29 14.23 16.60
N ASP A 239 -15.93 15.45 16.21
CA ASP A 239 -16.68 16.28 15.27
C ASP A 239 -15.84 16.41 14.00
N ILE A 240 -16.41 16.11 12.84
CA ILE A 240 -15.71 16.17 11.54
C ILE A 240 -16.34 17.25 10.69
N SER A 241 -15.54 18.23 10.27
CA SER A 241 -16.03 19.33 9.44
C SER A 241 -16.40 18.87 8.03
N ARG A 242 -17.33 19.60 7.39
CA ARG A 242 -17.71 19.38 5.99
C ARG A 242 -16.50 19.39 5.06
N GLN A 243 -15.56 20.32 5.28
CA GLN A 243 -14.37 20.43 4.44
C GLN A 243 -13.53 19.16 4.52
N VAL A 244 -13.31 18.63 5.72
CA VAL A 244 -12.60 17.36 5.91
C VAL A 244 -13.35 16.18 5.29
N ILE A 245 -14.67 16.12 5.42
CA ILE A 245 -15.48 15.07 4.79
C ILE A 245 -15.33 15.09 3.26
N LYS A 246 -15.32 16.28 2.66
CA LYS A 246 -15.13 16.44 1.22
C LYS A 246 -13.70 16.08 0.78
N ASP A 247 -12.70 16.60 1.48
CA ASP A 247 -11.30 16.54 1.06
C ASP A 247 -10.60 15.24 1.43
N ILE A 248 -11.03 14.57 2.49
CA ILE A 248 -10.41 13.32 2.96
C ILE A 248 -11.35 12.16 2.71
N LEU A 249 -12.63 12.29 3.05
CA LEU A 249 -13.61 11.19 2.99
C LEU A 249 -14.36 11.11 1.65
N ARG A 250 -14.13 12.07 0.74
CA ARG A 250 -14.64 12.08 -0.65
C ARG A 250 -16.16 11.89 -0.74
N THR A 251 -16.89 12.47 0.21
CA THR A 251 -18.36 12.45 0.26
C THR A 251 -18.88 13.75 0.87
N THR A 252 -20.14 13.79 1.28
CA THR A 252 -20.74 14.92 1.99
C THR A 252 -21.48 14.48 3.25
N PRO A 253 -21.64 15.36 4.26
CA PRO A 253 -22.45 15.06 5.45
C PRO A 253 -23.86 14.55 5.10
N GLU A 254 -24.50 15.15 4.09
CA GLU A 254 -25.84 14.79 3.66
C GLU A 254 -25.92 13.35 3.16
N GLN A 255 -24.94 12.94 2.34
CA GLN A 255 -24.90 11.58 1.82
C GLN A 255 -24.72 10.57 2.96
N ILE A 256 -23.76 10.81 3.86
CA ILE A 256 -23.50 9.97 5.03
C ILE A 256 -24.77 9.80 5.86
N LEU A 257 -25.40 10.91 6.24
CA LEU A 257 -26.57 10.90 7.13
C LEU A 257 -27.83 10.34 6.44
N LYS A 258 -27.98 10.54 5.13
CA LYS A 258 -29.11 10.02 4.34
C LYS A 258 -29.20 8.50 4.40
N PHE A 259 -28.06 7.79 4.32
CA PHE A 259 -28.03 6.34 4.34
C PHE A 259 -27.92 5.73 5.74
N TYR A 260 -27.59 6.53 6.76
CA TYR A 260 -27.37 6.06 8.13
C TYR A 260 -28.61 5.42 8.77
N MET A 261 -29.77 6.10 8.74
CA MET A 261 -30.97 5.54 9.36
C MET A 261 -31.52 4.30 8.64
N PRO A 262 -31.60 4.24 7.29
CA PRO A 262 -31.99 3.01 6.60
C PRO A 262 -31.06 1.83 6.89
N THR A 263 -29.74 2.04 6.86
CA THR A 263 -28.75 0.97 7.12
C THR A 263 -28.84 0.45 8.55
N LYS A 264 -29.04 1.34 9.53
CA LYS A 264 -29.27 0.96 10.92
C LYS A 264 -30.55 0.13 11.11
N LYS A 265 -31.68 0.58 10.54
CA LYS A 265 -32.95 -0.17 10.61
C LYS A 265 -32.84 -1.57 9.98
N ASN A 266 -32.15 -1.68 8.84
CA ASN A 266 -31.93 -2.97 8.19
C ASN A 266 -31.09 -3.91 9.07
N ALA A 267 -30.02 -3.39 9.68
CA ALA A 267 -29.19 -4.16 10.61
C ALA A 267 -29.98 -4.66 11.82
N GLU A 268 -30.82 -3.80 12.41
CA GLU A 268 -31.73 -4.18 13.50
C GLU A 268 -32.70 -5.29 13.06
N SER A 269 -33.27 -5.19 11.85
CA SER A 269 -34.25 -6.17 11.35
C SER A 269 -33.68 -7.57 11.14
N VAL A 270 -32.37 -7.70 10.91
CA VAL A 270 -31.68 -9.00 10.78
C VAL A 270 -31.07 -9.50 12.10
N GLY A 271 -31.36 -8.82 13.22
CA GLY A 271 -30.90 -9.23 14.55
C GLY A 271 -29.48 -8.77 14.92
N MET A 272 -28.93 -7.75 14.24
CA MET A 272 -27.65 -7.16 14.66
C MET A 272 -27.83 -6.43 16.00
N VAL A 273 -27.20 -6.96 17.05
CA VAL A 273 -27.40 -6.51 18.45
C VAL A 273 -26.68 -5.18 18.76
N SER A 274 -25.65 -4.82 18.00
CA SER A 274 -24.88 -3.58 18.19
C SER A 274 -24.48 -2.98 16.85
N TYR A 275 -25.19 -1.95 16.38
CA TYR A 275 -24.96 -1.36 15.06
C TYR A 275 -23.59 -0.69 14.95
N ASN A 276 -22.78 -1.20 14.02
CA ASN A 276 -21.47 -0.68 13.62
C ASN A 276 -21.14 -1.19 12.21
N VAL A 277 -20.03 -0.75 11.63
CA VAL A 277 -19.62 -1.11 10.27
C VAL A 277 -18.51 -2.15 10.27
N ASN A 278 -17.41 -1.88 10.98
CA ASN A 278 -16.12 -2.57 10.90
C ASN A 278 -15.36 -2.59 12.24
N VAL A 279 -16.06 -2.54 13.38
CA VAL A 279 -15.42 -2.55 14.72
C VAL A 279 -14.55 -3.80 14.90
N ALA A 280 -15.03 -4.96 14.44
CA ALA A 280 -14.30 -6.23 14.54
C ALA A 280 -12.92 -6.18 13.88
N ASN A 281 -12.81 -5.52 12.71
CA ASN A 281 -11.55 -5.41 11.98
C ASN A 281 -10.52 -4.58 12.75
N ALA A 282 -10.91 -3.42 13.29
CA ALA A 282 -9.99 -2.59 14.08
C ALA A 282 -9.57 -3.29 15.38
N VAL A 283 -10.52 -3.89 16.10
CA VAL A 283 -10.26 -4.62 17.35
C VAL A 283 -9.33 -5.80 17.10
N ALA A 284 -9.61 -6.62 16.09
CA ALA A 284 -8.75 -7.75 15.74
C ALA A 284 -7.33 -7.32 15.39
N ALA A 285 -7.19 -6.26 14.59
CA ALA A 285 -5.89 -5.80 14.13
C ALA A 285 -5.05 -5.22 15.27
N ILE A 286 -5.66 -4.49 16.21
CA ILE A 286 -4.95 -3.99 17.40
C ILE A 286 -4.64 -5.16 18.34
N PHE A 287 -5.58 -6.10 18.55
CA PHE A 287 -5.43 -7.21 19.49
C PHE A 287 -4.24 -8.11 19.14
N VAL A 288 -4.10 -8.47 17.86
CA VAL A 288 -2.99 -9.33 17.41
C VAL A 288 -1.64 -8.62 17.54
N ALA A 289 -1.59 -7.31 17.28
CA ALA A 289 -0.38 -6.52 17.42
C ALA A 289 0.06 -6.35 18.88
N THR A 290 -0.90 -6.27 19.81
CA THR A 290 -0.68 -5.89 21.21
C THR A 290 -0.80 -7.06 22.20
N GLY A 291 -0.88 -8.30 21.72
CA GLY A 291 -0.83 -9.50 22.58
C GLY A 291 -2.08 -9.75 23.42
N GLN A 292 -3.24 -9.32 22.93
CA GLN A 292 -4.53 -9.54 23.57
C GLN A 292 -5.09 -10.93 23.24
N ASP A 293 -6.10 -11.40 23.99
CA ASP A 293 -6.78 -12.67 23.68
C ASP A 293 -7.64 -12.51 22.42
N LEU A 294 -7.22 -13.15 21.32
CA LEU A 294 -7.91 -13.07 20.03
C LEU A 294 -9.33 -13.64 20.10
N ALA A 295 -9.61 -14.61 20.98
CA ALA A 295 -10.98 -15.12 21.10
C ALA A 295 -11.93 -14.09 21.75
N CYS A 296 -11.39 -13.12 22.49
CA CYS A 296 -12.15 -12.00 23.04
C CYS A 296 -12.56 -10.97 21.98
N ILE A 297 -12.05 -11.05 20.74
CA ILE A 297 -12.54 -10.25 19.61
C ILE A 297 -14.06 -10.42 19.48
N HIS A 298 -14.56 -11.65 19.63
CA HIS A 298 -15.98 -11.96 19.44
C HIS A 298 -16.90 -11.10 20.33
N GLY A 299 -16.57 -10.92 21.61
CA GLY A 299 -17.33 -10.04 22.52
C GLY A 299 -16.91 -8.57 22.47
N SER A 300 -15.60 -8.30 22.28
CA SER A 300 -15.04 -6.94 22.25
C SER A 300 -15.41 -6.17 20.98
N SER A 301 -15.90 -6.87 19.95
CA SER A 301 -16.34 -6.27 18.68
C SER A 301 -17.77 -5.72 18.73
N SER A 302 -18.47 -5.82 19.86
CA SER A 302 -19.72 -5.11 20.04
C SER A 302 -19.45 -3.60 20.03
N GLY A 303 -20.08 -2.87 19.12
CA GLY A 303 -19.92 -1.44 18.99
C GLY A 303 -21.25 -0.76 18.67
N LEU A 304 -21.50 0.38 19.30
CA LEU A 304 -22.67 1.21 19.07
C LEU A 304 -22.21 2.53 18.42
N LEU A 305 -22.36 2.61 17.10
CA LEU A 305 -22.07 3.81 16.33
C LEU A 305 -23.30 4.74 16.33
N HIS A 306 -23.06 6.02 16.57
CA HIS A 306 -24.05 7.09 16.41
C HIS A 306 -23.49 8.25 15.58
N LEU A 307 -24.29 8.71 14.61
CA LEU A 307 -23.95 9.84 13.74
C LEU A 307 -25.02 10.93 13.85
N GLU A 308 -24.59 12.16 14.07
CA GLU A 308 -25.45 13.35 14.13
C GLU A 308 -24.94 14.44 13.18
N TYR A 309 -25.84 15.31 12.72
CA TYR A 309 -25.45 16.51 11.98
C TYR A 309 -24.94 17.59 12.93
N ILE A 310 -23.98 18.38 12.48
CA ILE A 310 -23.55 19.61 13.16
C ILE A 310 -24.11 20.79 12.38
N GLY A 311 -24.66 21.79 13.07
CA GLY A 311 -25.21 22.99 12.46
C GLY A 311 -26.57 22.76 11.80
N ASN A 312 -26.72 23.16 10.54
CA ASN A 312 -28.01 23.11 9.84
C ASN A 312 -28.38 21.68 9.37
N LYS A 313 -29.62 21.23 9.63
CA LYS A 313 -30.08 19.87 9.27
C LYS A 313 -30.12 19.59 7.76
N VAL A 314 -30.43 20.59 6.94
CA VAL A 314 -30.52 20.45 5.47
C VAL A 314 -29.13 20.49 4.83
N LYS A 315 -28.25 21.34 5.35
CA LYS A 315 -26.87 21.48 4.89
C LYS A 315 -25.91 21.50 6.09
N PRO A 316 -25.55 20.33 6.64
CA PRO A 316 -24.74 20.26 7.86
C PRO A 316 -23.35 20.86 7.71
N ASP A 317 -22.85 21.53 8.73
CA ASP A 317 -21.47 22.04 8.76
C ASP A 317 -20.44 20.92 8.99
N GLY A 318 -20.93 19.74 9.38
CA GLY A 318 -20.13 18.55 9.64
C GLY A 318 -21.00 17.41 10.16
N ILE A 319 -20.34 16.37 10.66
CA ILE A 319 -20.98 15.27 11.39
C ILE A 319 -20.30 15.08 12.73
N ARG A 320 -21.09 14.77 13.77
CA ARG A 320 -20.59 14.30 15.05
C ARG A 320 -20.70 12.79 15.09
N LEU A 321 -19.61 12.14 15.48
CA LEU A 321 -19.54 10.70 15.66
C LEU A 321 -19.43 10.38 17.15
N HIS A 322 -20.21 9.39 17.59
CA HIS A 322 -20.01 8.72 18.86
C HIS A 322 -19.87 7.23 18.61
N LEU A 323 -18.83 6.63 19.20
CA LEU A 323 -18.65 5.19 19.21
C LEU A 323 -18.54 4.71 20.64
N THR A 324 -19.40 3.76 21.01
CA THR A 324 -19.35 3.09 22.31
C THR A 324 -18.94 1.63 22.14
N LEU A 325 -17.89 1.22 22.84
CA LEU A 325 -17.46 -0.17 22.99
C LEU A 325 -17.80 -0.61 24.43
N PRO A 326 -18.89 -1.36 24.64
CA PRO A 326 -19.40 -1.68 25.98
C PRO A 326 -18.60 -2.80 26.68
N ASN A 327 -17.93 -3.65 25.90
CA ASN A 327 -17.42 -4.95 26.37
C ASN A 327 -15.96 -5.23 26.02
N LEU A 328 -15.09 -4.22 26.11
CA LEU A 328 -13.72 -4.35 25.64
C LEU A 328 -12.87 -5.15 26.65
N VAL A 329 -12.56 -6.40 26.34
CA VAL A 329 -11.74 -7.27 27.22
C VAL A 329 -10.29 -7.18 26.81
N ILE A 330 -9.53 -6.35 27.52
CA ILE A 330 -8.13 -6.02 27.23
C ILE A 330 -7.30 -5.98 28.50
N GLY A 331 -5.99 -6.10 28.34
CA GLY A 331 -5.01 -5.87 29.39
C GLY A 331 -3.72 -5.25 28.85
N THR A 332 -3.01 -4.55 29.72
CA THR A 332 -1.67 -4.00 29.45
C THR A 332 -0.56 -4.72 30.23
N VAL A 333 -0.96 -5.75 30.99
CA VAL A 333 -0.10 -6.71 31.69
C VAL A 333 -0.66 -8.14 31.55
N GLY A 334 0.24 -9.13 31.53
CA GLY A 334 -0.08 -10.56 31.46
C GLY A 334 -0.51 -11.06 30.07
N GLY A 335 -0.81 -12.35 29.96
CA GLY A 335 -1.25 -12.96 28.69
C GLY A 335 -0.15 -12.97 27.64
N GLY A 336 -0.40 -12.38 26.46
CA GLY A 336 0.60 -12.21 25.40
C GLY A 336 1.34 -10.87 25.43
N THR A 337 0.98 -9.96 26.36
CA THR A 337 1.51 -8.59 26.39
C THR A 337 2.99 -8.50 26.79
N HIS A 338 3.54 -9.53 27.45
CA HIS A 338 4.95 -9.60 27.85
C HIS A 338 5.89 -10.05 26.73
N LEU A 339 5.35 -10.59 25.63
CA LEU A 339 6.16 -10.98 24.49
C LEU A 339 6.76 -9.73 23.85
N LYS A 340 8.07 -9.76 23.57
CA LYS A 340 8.86 -8.58 23.19
C LYS A 340 8.21 -7.72 22.09
N LYS A 341 7.77 -8.35 20.99
CA LYS A 341 7.14 -7.64 19.85
C LYS A 341 5.81 -6.98 20.23
N GLN A 342 4.99 -7.66 21.03
CA GLN A 342 3.70 -7.16 21.53
C GLN A 342 3.87 -6.07 22.58
N ALA A 343 4.92 -6.17 23.41
CA ALA A 343 5.30 -5.15 24.37
C ALA A 343 5.74 -3.86 23.68
N GLU A 344 6.61 -3.95 22.66
CA GLU A 344 7.01 -2.82 21.80
C GLU A 344 5.78 -2.17 21.15
N ALA A 345 4.81 -2.95 20.69
CA ALA A 345 3.57 -2.41 20.13
C ALA A 345 2.73 -1.62 21.14
N LEU A 346 2.64 -2.09 22.40
CA LEU A 346 2.01 -1.35 23.49
C LEU A 346 2.79 -0.09 23.88
N GLU A 347 4.12 -0.12 23.81
CA GLU A 347 4.98 1.06 24.05
C GLU A 347 4.76 2.16 23.02
N ILE A 348 4.62 1.81 21.73
CA ILE A 348 4.27 2.78 20.67
C ILE A 348 2.97 3.53 21.00
N MET A 349 2.00 2.85 21.62
CA MET A 349 0.74 3.45 22.05
C MET A 349 0.84 4.22 23.39
N GLY A 350 1.97 4.10 24.09
CA GLY A 350 2.16 4.62 25.46
C GLY A 350 1.32 3.86 26.49
N CYS A 351 1.03 2.58 26.21
CA CYS A 351 0.06 1.74 26.90
C CYS A 351 0.68 0.52 27.62
N LEU A 352 1.99 0.30 27.57
CA LEU A 352 2.61 -0.84 28.26
C LEU A 352 2.61 -0.66 29.80
N GLY A 353 2.23 -1.70 30.53
CA GLY A 353 2.39 -1.78 31.98
C GLY A 353 1.20 -1.29 32.82
N THR A 354 1.45 -1.09 34.12
CA THR A 354 0.46 -0.70 35.13
C THR A 354 -0.02 0.74 34.97
N GLY A 355 -1.31 1.00 35.26
CA GLY A 355 -1.97 2.31 35.16
C GLY A 355 -2.31 2.74 33.74
N LYS A 356 -2.31 1.82 32.76
CA LYS A 356 -2.38 2.13 31.33
C LYS A 356 -3.60 1.57 30.62
N VAL A 357 -4.34 0.64 31.23
CA VAL A 357 -5.46 -0.04 30.55
C VAL A 357 -6.57 0.93 30.11
N ASN A 358 -6.85 1.98 30.89
CA ASN A 358 -7.83 3.00 30.54
C ASN A 358 -7.42 3.79 29.29
N ARG A 359 -6.14 4.21 29.21
CA ARG A 359 -5.59 4.84 28.01
C ARG A 359 -5.71 3.90 26.83
N PHE A 360 -5.36 2.63 27.01
CA PHE A 360 -5.42 1.65 25.94
C PHE A 360 -6.84 1.48 25.37
N ALA A 361 -7.85 1.36 26.24
CA ALA A 361 -9.26 1.33 25.84
C ALA A 361 -9.68 2.59 25.07
N GLN A 362 -9.27 3.78 25.53
CA GLN A 362 -9.56 5.05 24.86
C GLN A 362 -8.93 5.11 23.46
N LEU A 363 -7.69 4.66 23.31
CA LEU A 363 -7.03 4.61 22.01
C LEU A 363 -7.68 3.60 21.06
N ILE A 364 -8.01 2.40 21.54
CA ILE A 364 -8.77 1.42 20.73
C ILE A 364 -10.07 2.04 20.22
N ALA A 365 -10.84 2.70 21.08
CA ALA A 365 -12.08 3.37 20.68
C ALA A 365 -11.84 4.47 19.63
N GLY A 366 -10.80 5.28 19.78
CA GLY A 366 -10.44 6.33 18.82
C GLY A 366 -10.04 5.80 17.44
N PHE A 367 -9.14 4.82 17.39
CA PHE A 367 -8.72 4.21 16.12
C PHE A 367 -9.85 3.43 15.44
N THR A 368 -10.68 2.74 16.23
CA THR A 368 -11.88 2.05 15.73
C THR A 368 -12.88 3.04 15.16
N MET A 369 -13.14 4.17 15.84
CA MET A 369 -14.00 5.24 15.34
C MET A 369 -13.47 5.85 14.03
N GLY A 370 -12.14 5.97 13.88
CA GLY A 370 -11.53 6.35 12.62
C GLY A 370 -11.85 5.37 11.49
N LEU A 371 -11.77 4.06 11.75
CA LEU A 371 -12.11 3.03 10.77
C LEU A 371 -13.61 3.07 10.40
N GLU A 372 -14.50 3.23 11.38
CA GLU A 372 -15.94 3.38 11.14
C GLU A 372 -16.23 4.53 10.18
N LEU A 373 -15.66 5.71 10.46
CA LEU A 373 -15.82 6.91 9.64
C LEU A 373 -15.33 6.70 8.20
N SER A 374 -14.12 6.15 8.05
CA SER A 374 -13.50 5.91 6.75
C SER A 374 -14.28 4.89 5.93
N THR A 375 -14.61 3.74 6.54
CA THR A 375 -15.33 2.66 5.86
C THR A 375 -16.71 3.12 5.44
N TYR A 376 -17.48 3.72 6.37
CA TYR A 376 -18.84 4.14 6.08
C TYR A 376 -18.88 5.20 4.97
N SER A 377 -17.94 6.14 4.99
CA SER A 377 -17.80 7.14 3.93
C SER A 377 -17.48 6.51 2.58
N ALA A 378 -16.58 5.52 2.54
CA ALA A 378 -16.24 4.80 1.31
C ALA A 378 -17.41 3.98 0.74
N VAL A 379 -18.25 3.41 1.60
CA VAL A 379 -19.47 2.70 1.19
C VAL A 379 -20.45 3.67 0.53
N VAL A 380 -20.68 4.81 1.16
CA VAL A 380 -21.64 5.82 0.68
C VAL A 380 -21.15 6.52 -0.59
N SER A 381 -19.85 6.73 -0.76
CA SER A 381 -19.27 7.34 -1.97
C SER A 381 -19.09 6.37 -3.15
N GLY A 382 -19.30 5.06 -2.94
CA GLY A 382 -19.03 4.02 -3.94
C GLY A 382 -17.54 3.70 -4.14
N GLU A 383 -16.65 4.26 -3.30
CA GLU A 383 -15.22 3.95 -3.29
C GLU A 383 -14.89 2.58 -2.68
N PHE A 384 -15.80 2.01 -1.89
CA PHE A 384 -15.59 0.75 -1.16
C PHE A 384 -15.27 -0.42 -2.11
N ALA A 385 -16.11 -0.65 -3.12
CA ALA A 385 -15.89 -1.71 -4.10
C ALA A 385 -14.59 -1.50 -4.90
N LYS A 386 -14.32 -0.26 -5.34
CA LYS A 386 -13.10 0.08 -6.10
C LYS A 386 -11.83 -0.15 -5.28
N SER A 387 -11.87 0.14 -3.97
CA SER A 387 -10.72 0.00 -3.08
C SER A 387 -10.43 -1.48 -2.75
N HIS A 388 -11.47 -2.29 -2.50
CA HIS A 388 -11.31 -3.74 -2.33
C HIS A 388 -10.92 -4.45 -3.63
N GLU A 389 -11.37 -3.99 -4.80
CA GLU A 389 -10.88 -4.52 -6.08
C GLU A 389 -9.40 -4.17 -6.33
N LYS A 390 -8.96 -2.98 -5.90
CA LYS A 390 -7.59 -2.48 -6.08
C LYS A 390 -6.59 -3.13 -5.13
N LEU A 391 -6.99 -3.38 -3.88
CA LEU A 391 -6.09 -3.80 -2.80
C LEU A 391 -6.39 -5.19 -2.23
N GLY A 392 -7.59 -5.73 -2.47
CA GLY A 392 -8.09 -6.98 -1.87
C GLY A 392 -8.25 -8.16 -2.83
N ARG A 393 -8.17 -7.97 -4.16
CA ARG A 393 -8.24 -9.09 -5.12
C ARG A 393 -6.86 -9.61 -5.51
N ASN A 394 -6.43 -10.70 -4.88
CA ASN A 394 -5.52 -11.66 -5.52
C ASN A 394 -6.36 -12.55 -6.45
N LYS A 395 -6.69 -12.10 -7.67
CA LYS A 395 -7.08 -13.05 -8.74
C LYS A 395 -5.79 -13.70 -9.24
N PRO A 396 -5.57 -15.02 -9.12
CA PRO A 396 -4.31 -15.62 -9.54
C PRO A 396 -4.32 -15.78 -11.06
N ILE A 397 -3.94 -14.72 -11.77
CA ILE A 397 -3.34 -14.89 -13.09
C ILE A 397 -2.01 -15.60 -12.83
N SER A 398 -1.74 -16.69 -13.56
CA SER A 398 -0.48 -17.44 -13.43
C SER A 398 0.65 -16.64 -14.05
N TRP A 399 1.10 -15.59 -13.36
CA TRP A 399 2.21 -14.75 -13.77
C TRP A 399 3.51 -15.55 -13.82
N LEU A 400 4.50 -15.01 -14.54
CA LEU A 400 5.84 -15.61 -14.61
C LEU A 400 6.46 -15.72 -13.22
N LEU A 401 6.85 -16.94 -12.84
CA LEU A 401 7.67 -17.19 -11.67
C LEU A 401 9.15 -17.22 -12.07
N LYS A 402 10.00 -16.75 -11.16
CA LYS A 402 11.46 -16.76 -11.35
C LYS A 402 12.00 -18.18 -11.59
N SER A 403 11.35 -19.20 -11.03
CA SER A 403 11.67 -20.62 -11.23
C SER A 403 11.34 -21.17 -12.62
N GLU A 404 10.49 -20.49 -13.40
CA GLU A 404 10.16 -20.91 -14.77
C GLU A 404 11.24 -20.51 -15.78
N ILE A 405 12.06 -19.52 -15.44
CA ILE A 405 13.19 -19.08 -16.25
C ILE A 405 14.32 -20.11 -16.06
N THR A 406 14.30 -21.12 -16.92
CA THR A 406 15.25 -22.24 -16.98
C THR A 406 16.09 -22.18 -18.27
N PRO A 407 17.21 -22.91 -18.39
CA PRO A 407 17.95 -23.00 -19.66
C PRO A 407 17.06 -23.39 -20.85
N THR A 408 16.14 -24.35 -20.66
CA THR A 408 15.15 -24.75 -21.66
C THR A 408 14.22 -23.59 -22.05
N PHE A 409 13.75 -22.83 -21.05
CA PHE A 409 12.91 -21.65 -21.30
C PHE A 409 13.65 -20.61 -22.16
N LEU A 410 14.91 -20.32 -21.86
CA LEU A 410 15.71 -19.35 -22.62
C LEU A 410 15.84 -19.80 -24.09
N HIS A 411 16.24 -21.04 -24.33
CA HIS A 411 16.39 -21.58 -25.69
C HIS A 411 15.08 -21.64 -26.48
N SER A 412 13.95 -21.89 -25.80
CA SER A 412 12.65 -22.00 -26.48
C SER A 412 12.08 -20.63 -26.89
N HIS A 413 12.46 -19.55 -26.21
CA HIS A 413 11.80 -18.25 -26.38
C HIS A 413 12.71 -17.12 -26.85
N PHE A 414 14.03 -17.26 -26.74
CA PHE A 414 15.00 -16.27 -27.21
C PHE A 414 15.78 -16.81 -28.41
N SER A 415 15.17 -16.67 -29.60
CA SER A 415 15.63 -17.28 -30.85
C SER A 415 16.95 -16.71 -31.39
N GLU A 416 17.35 -15.52 -30.96
CA GLU A 416 18.59 -14.85 -31.39
C GLU A 416 19.75 -15.12 -30.42
N LEU A 417 19.57 -16.02 -29.44
CA LEU A 417 20.69 -16.51 -28.63
C LEU A 417 21.74 -17.18 -29.54
N PRO A 418 23.04 -16.93 -29.32
CA PRO A 418 24.08 -17.56 -30.11
C PRO A 418 23.98 -19.09 -30.08
N ALA A 419 24.06 -19.73 -31.26
CA ALA A 419 23.87 -21.19 -31.38
C ALA A 419 24.91 -22.01 -30.59
N ASN A 420 26.07 -21.42 -30.29
CA ASN A 420 27.13 -22.02 -29.47
C ASN A 420 26.86 -21.92 -27.96
N TRP A 421 25.89 -21.12 -27.50
CA TRP A 421 25.55 -20.99 -26.08
C TRP A 421 24.72 -22.19 -25.61
N VAL A 422 25.36 -23.33 -25.35
CA VAL A 422 24.67 -24.49 -24.76
C VAL A 422 24.60 -24.30 -23.24
N ILE A 423 23.51 -23.72 -22.75
CA ILE A 423 23.34 -23.31 -21.34
C ILE A 423 23.10 -24.55 -20.44
N GLN A 424 23.99 -24.82 -19.49
CA GLN A 424 23.82 -25.87 -18.48
C GLN A 424 23.10 -25.36 -17.23
N ASN A 425 23.48 -24.18 -16.77
CA ASN A 425 23.00 -23.61 -15.52
C ASN A 425 22.87 -22.08 -15.65
N LEU A 426 22.07 -21.49 -14.76
CA LEU A 426 21.93 -20.04 -14.67
C LEU A 426 21.99 -19.59 -13.21
N VAL A 427 22.68 -18.47 -13.00
CA VAL A 427 22.83 -17.85 -11.68
C VAL A 427 22.33 -16.42 -11.76
N TRP A 428 21.40 -16.07 -10.89
CA TRP A 428 20.90 -14.70 -10.77
C TRP A 428 22.01 -13.77 -10.28
N LYS A 429 22.24 -12.66 -10.98
CA LYS A 429 23.11 -11.61 -10.47
C LYS A 429 22.35 -10.72 -9.50
N ASP A 430 23.08 -10.16 -8.54
CA ASP A 430 22.54 -9.14 -7.65
C ASP A 430 22.11 -7.91 -8.46
N THR A 431 21.00 -7.29 -8.08
CA THR A 431 20.43 -6.12 -8.78
C THR A 431 20.97 -4.80 -8.27
N ASN A 432 21.80 -4.80 -7.23
CA ASN A 432 22.27 -3.59 -6.54
C ASN A 432 23.00 -2.55 -7.43
N TYR A 433 23.44 -2.92 -8.63
CA TYR A 433 24.08 -2.02 -9.59
C TYR A 433 23.20 -1.62 -10.79
N LEU A 434 21.97 -2.15 -10.89
CA LEU A 434 21.02 -1.84 -11.97
C LEU A 434 19.78 -1.16 -11.39
N GLU A 435 19.59 0.11 -11.74
CA GLU A 435 18.36 0.81 -11.39
C GLU A 435 17.30 0.61 -12.48
N ASN A 436 16.12 0.15 -12.07
CA ASN A 436 14.96 0.12 -12.95
C ASN A 436 14.53 1.54 -13.33
N GLY A 437 13.91 1.69 -14.49
CA GLY A 437 13.29 2.95 -14.92
C GLY A 437 12.19 3.43 -13.98
N ILE A 438 11.88 4.73 -14.05
CA ILE A 438 10.87 5.39 -13.19
C ILE A 438 9.54 4.63 -13.26
N ILE A 439 9.07 4.30 -14.47
CA ILE A 439 7.81 3.59 -14.69
C ILE A 439 7.78 2.24 -13.97
N THR A 440 8.87 1.47 -14.09
CA THR A 440 8.98 0.15 -13.47
C THR A 440 8.99 0.26 -11.94
N ASN A 441 9.72 1.24 -11.38
CA ASN A 441 9.76 1.49 -9.93
C ASN A 441 8.41 1.93 -9.35
N ILE A 442 7.65 2.74 -10.11
CA ILE A 442 6.31 3.16 -9.72
C ILE A 442 5.35 1.96 -9.75
N THR A 443 5.49 1.11 -10.76
CA THR A 443 4.61 -0.05 -10.97
C THR A 443 4.88 -1.18 -9.98
N SER A 444 6.14 -1.41 -9.60
CA SER A 444 6.52 -2.47 -8.64
C SER A 444 5.89 -2.28 -7.25
N ARG A 445 5.49 -1.05 -6.90
CA ARG A 445 4.78 -0.75 -5.65
C ARG A 445 3.34 -1.27 -5.62
N ILE A 446 2.77 -1.62 -6.77
CA ILE A 446 1.36 -1.99 -6.89
C ILE A 446 1.12 -3.37 -7.51
N THR A 447 2.11 -3.95 -8.20
CA THR A 447 2.01 -5.28 -8.82
C THR A 447 2.95 -6.26 -8.14
N LYS A 448 2.51 -7.52 -8.03
CA LYS A 448 3.33 -8.64 -7.54
C LYS A 448 3.97 -9.44 -8.68
N LYS A 449 3.76 -9.02 -9.94
CA LYS A 449 4.41 -9.64 -11.10
C LYS A 449 5.92 -9.51 -11.00
N LEU A 450 6.64 -10.51 -11.50
CA LEU A 450 8.07 -10.41 -11.73
C LEU A 450 8.32 -9.44 -12.90
N ILE A 451 8.51 -8.16 -12.60
CA ILE A 451 8.77 -7.07 -13.57
C ILE A 451 10.13 -6.41 -13.31
N GLY A 452 10.64 -5.70 -14.32
CA GLY A 452 11.92 -5.00 -14.27
C GLY A 452 13.09 -5.82 -14.81
N PHE A 453 14.29 -5.42 -14.41
CA PHE A 453 15.55 -6.00 -14.85
C PHE A 453 15.88 -7.29 -14.10
N LEU A 454 16.08 -8.36 -14.87
CA LEU A 454 16.41 -9.70 -14.39
C LEU A 454 17.78 -10.12 -14.94
N PRO A 455 18.88 -9.62 -14.35
CA PRO A 455 20.23 -9.95 -14.79
C PRO A 455 20.61 -11.38 -14.37
N MET A 456 21.26 -12.11 -15.26
CA MET A 456 21.75 -13.45 -14.97
C MET A 456 23.10 -13.74 -15.65
N LYS A 457 23.84 -14.64 -15.03
CA LYS A 457 25.05 -15.26 -15.54
C LYS A 457 24.70 -16.66 -16.02
N LEU A 458 25.00 -16.96 -17.28
CA LEU A 458 24.78 -18.25 -17.92
C LEU A 458 26.08 -19.06 -17.86
N GLU A 459 26.00 -20.30 -17.40
CA GLU A 459 27.11 -21.25 -17.44
C GLU A 459 26.92 -22.16 -18.66
N LEU A 460 27.87 -22.11 -19.58
CA LEU A 460 27.84 -22.87 -20.82
C LEU A 460 28.50 -24.25 -20.65
N LYS A 461 28.15 -25.19 -21.53
CA LYS A 461 28.64 -26.58 -21.49
C LYS A 461 30.16 -26.72 -21.63
N ASP A 462 30.82 -25.76 -22.27
CA ASP A 462 32.28 -25.70 -22.42
C ASP A 462 32.99 -25.07 -21.19
N GLY A 463 32.22 -24.71 -20.15
CA GLY A 463 32.72 -24.05 -18.93
C GLY A 463 32.85 -22.53 -19.06
N ALA A 464 32.49 -21.94 -20.21
CA ALA A 464 32.47 -20.50 -20.37
C ALA A 464 31.26 -19.87 -19.64
N PHE A 465 31.37 -18.58 -19.37
CA PHE A 465 30.31 -17.81 -18.73
C PHE A 465 29.89 -16.64 -19.58
N GLU A 466 28.57 -16.46 -19.71
CA GLU A 466 27.97 -15.37 -20.48
C GLU A 466 26.97 -14.59 -19.64
N ASN A 467 26.65 -13.36 -20.04
CA ASN A 467 25.72 -12.51 -19.32
C ASN A 467 24.47 -12.21 -20.17
N LEU A 468 23.31 -12.34 -19.53
CA LEU A 468 22.01 -12.07 -20.14
C LEU A 468 21.21 -11.13 -19.23
N LEU A 469 20.51 -10.18 -19.85
CA LEU A 469 19.52 -9.36 -19.17
C LEU A 469 18.15 -9.66 -19.78
N ILE A 470 17.21 -10.09 -18.94
CA ILE A 470 15.79 -10.08 -19.32
C ILE A 470 15.16 -8.81 -18.76
N LYS A 471 14.54 -8.00 -19.61
CA LYS A 471 13.61 -6.96 -19.16
C LYS A 471 12.19 -7.53 -19.17
N SER A 472 11.57 -7.60 -18.00
CA SER A 472 10.17 -8.00 -17.86
C SER A 472 9.26 -6.78 -17.75
N LYS A 473 8.32 -6.64 -18.68
CA LYS A 473 7.49 -5.44 -18.82
C LYS A 473 6.14 -5.57 -18.13
N ALA A 474 5.77 -4.51 -17.42
CA ALA A 474 4.44 -4.37 -16.83
C ALA A 474 3.44 -3.87 -17.87
N LYS A 475 2.18 -4.34 -17.83
CA LYS A 475 1.15 -3.83 -18.74
C LYS A 475 0.92 -2.34 -18.52
N ASP A 476 0.48 -1.65 -19.57
CA ASP A 476 0.14 -0.23 -19.53
C ASP A 476 -0.90 0.10 -18.43
N ILE A 477 -1.89 -0.75 -18.23
CA ILE A 477 -2.88 -0.61 -17.16
C ILE A 477 -2.26 -0.66 -15.77
N GLU A 478 -1.15 -1.39 -15.59
CA GLU A 478 -0.40 -1.43 -14.33
C GLU A 478 0.41 -0.15 -14.18
N VAL A 479 1.11 0.29 -15.23
CA VAL A 479 1.82 1.58 -15.24
C VAL A 479 0.89 2.73 -14.84
N LEU A 480 -0.28 2.81 -15.47
CA LEU A 480 -1.30 3.82 -15.19
C LEU A 480 -1.87 3.73 -13.77
N LYS A 481 -2.03 2.52 -13.22
CA LYS A 481 -2.43 2.35 -11.82
C LYS A 481 -1.34 2.85 -10.85
N GLY A 482 -0.08 2.65 -11.20
CA GLY A 482 1.06 3.14 -10.42
C GLY A 482 1.10 4.67 -10.43
N LEU A 483 0.97 5.29 -11.60
CA LEU A 483 0.85 6.74 -11.76
C LEU A 483 -0.35 7.30 -10.99
N HIS A 484 -1.52 6.67 -11.11
CA HIS A 484 -2.73 7.03 -10.34
C HIS A 484 -2.46 7.02 -8.83
N MET A 485 -1.67 6.08 -8.30
CA MET A 485 -1.36 6.05 -6.87
C MET A 485 -0.52 7.27 -6.45
N ILE A 486 0.50 7.61 -7.22
CA ILE A 486 1.39 8.76 -6.95
C ILE A 486 0.61 10.07 -7.06
N PHE A 487 -0.18 10.25 -8.11
CA PHE A 487 -0.94 11.48 -8.29
C PHE A 487 -2.06 11.63 -7.28
N ALA A 488 -2.67 10.54 -6.79
CA ALA A 488 -3.67 10.61 -5.73
C ALA A 488 -3.14 11.21 -4.41
N SER A 489 -1.84 11.06 -4.13
CA SER A 489 -1.18 11.71 -2.99
C SER A 489 -0.89 13.20 -3.19
N ILE A 490 -0.88 13.67 -4.44
CA ILE A 490 -0.61 15.08 -4.80
C ILE A 490 -1.93 15.82 -4.99
N ASP A 491 -2.72 15.40 -5.98
CA ASP A 491 -4.01 15.98 -6.33
C ASP A 491 -5.00 14.87 -6.74
N PRO A 492 -6.13 14.73 -6.02
CA PRO A 492 -7.12 13.69 -6.29
C PRO A 492 -7.77 13.80 -7.68
N LYS A 493 -7.97 15.03 -8.18
CA LYS A 493 -8.57 15.27 -9.50
C LYS A 493 -7.60 14.85 -10.61
N LEU A 494 -6.31 15.08 -10.41
CA LEU A 494 -5.26 14.64 -11.34
C LEU A 494 -5.25 13.11 -11.51
N SER A 495 -5.43 12.39 -10.40
CA SER A 495 -5.55 10.93 -10.39
C SER A 495 -6.73 10.41 -11.23
N ASP A 496 -7.88 11.08 -11.17
CA ASP A 496 -9.06 10.72 -11.96
C ASP A 496 -8.87 10.99 -13.46
N LEU A 497 -8.23 12.13 -13.81
CA LEU A 497 -7.99 12.53 -15.19
C LEU A 497 -7.09 11.54 -15.95
N ILE A 498 -6.01 11.08 -15.34
CA ILE A 498 -5.11 10.07 -15.93
C ILE A 498 -5.84 8.77 -16.22
N LYS A 499 -6.74 8.36 -15.31
CA LYS A 499 -7.54 7.16 -15.52
C LYS A 499 -8.54 7.32 -16.67
N GLN A 500 -9.13 8.50 -16.81
CA GLN A 500 -10.08 8.81 -17.89
C GLN A 500 -9.39 8.84 -19.26
N GLN A 501 -8.16 9.35 -19.33
CA GLN A 501 -7.43 9.59 -20.57
C GLN A 501 -6.41 8.49 -20.91
N LYS A 502 -6.45 7.34 -20.23
CA LYS A 502 -5.47 6.25 -20.33
C LYS A 502 -5.06 5.82 -21.74
N ASN A 503 -5.95 5.90 -22.72
CA ASN A 503 -5.69 5.44 -24.09
C ASN A 503 -4.97 6.50 -24.94
N GLU A 504 -4.98 7.74 -24.49
CA GLU A 504 -4.43 8.91 -25.21
C GLU A 504 -3.02 9.28 -24.73
N LEU A 505 -2.53 8.63 -23.67
CA LEU A 505 -1.21 8.86 -23.09
C LEU A 505 -0.14 7.97 -23.74
N GLU A 506 1.11 8.41 -23.66
CA GLU A 506 2.30 7.71 -24.13
C GLU A 506 2.48 6.29 -23.55
N PHE A 507 1.88 6.02 -22.39
CA PHE A 507 1.96 4.73 -21.69
C PHE A 507 1.10 3.65 -22.34
N PHE A 508 0.17 4.01 -23.22
CA PHE A 508 -0.69 3.04 -23.91
C PHE A 508 0.18 2.01 -24.66
N GLN A 509 -0.07 0.72 -24.40
CA GLN A 509 0.69 -0.40 -24.94
C GLN A 509 2.22 -0.36 -24.74
N CYS A 510 2.72 0.34 -23.70
CA CYS A 510 4.16 0.44 -23.43
C CYS A 510 4.89 -0.91 -23.31
N HIS A 511 4.18 -1.95 -22.88
CA HIS A 511 4.67 -3.31 -22.73
C HIS A 511 4.98 -4.03 -24.06
N GLU A 512 4.45 -3.54 -25.19
CA GLU A 512 4.67 -4.12 -26.52
C GLU A 512 5.67 -3.31 -27.35
N LYS A 513 5.69 -1.98 -27.17
CA LYS A 513 6.48 -1.04 -27.98
C LYS A 513 7.95 -1.42 -28.06
N GLU A 514 8.64 -1.50 -26.91
CA GLU A 514 10.07 -1.78 -26.89
C GLU A 514 10.40 -3.14 -27.52
N LEU A 515 9.57 -4.16 -27.30
CA LEU A 515 9.78 -5.51 -27.84
C LEU A 515 9.77 -5.53 -29.37
N VAL A 516 8.87 -4.77 -29.99
CA VAL A 516 8.75 -4.69 -31.45
C VAL A 516 9.83 -3.78 -32.03
N VAL A 517 10.09 -2.63 -31.39
CA VAL A 517 11.12 -1.68 -31.82
C VAL A 517 12.52 -2.32 -31.80
N TYR A 518 12.88 -3.04 -30.73
CA TYR A 518 14.18 -3.74 -30.65
C TYR A 518 14.34 -4.78 -31.74
N GLU A 519 13.34 -5.64 -31.94
CA GLU A 519 13.37 -6.67 -32.99
C GLU A 519 13.55 -6.03 -34.37
N TYR A 520 12.83 -4.92 -34.62
CA TYR A 520 12.89 -4.21 -35.88
C TYR A 520 14.26 -3.57 -36.14
N LEU A 521 14.78 -2.84 -35.16
CA LEU A 521 16.11 -2.23 -35.23
C LEU A 521 17.21 -3.29 -35.41
N ASN A 522 17.08 -4.45 -34.76
CA ASN A 522 17.99 -5.58 -34.94
C ASN A 522 17.99 -6.06 -36.40
N LYS A 523 16.82 -6.27 -36.99
CA LYS A 523 16.68 -6.67 -38.42
C LYS A 523 17.25 -5.63 -39.38
N LYS A 524 17.20 -4.34 -39.04
CA LYS A 524 17.80 -3.25 -39.82
C LYS A 524 19.31 -3.06 -39.57
N GLY A 525 19.89 -3.84 -38.65
CA GLY A 525 21.32 -3.79 -38.33
C GLY A 525 21.74 -2.60 -37.47
N PHE A 526 20.84 -2.02 -36.68
CA PHE A 526 21.17 -0.93 -35.76
C PHE A 526 22.18 -1.38 -34.71
N LYS A 527 23.32 -0.69 -34.61
CA LYS A 527 24.44 -1.08 -33.73
C LYS A 527 24.49 -0.34 -32.40
N ALA A 528 23.82 0.80 -32.29
CA ALA A 528 23.82 1.63 -31.08
C ALA A 528 22.73 1.19 -30.09
N MET A 529 22.64 -0.12 -29.82
CA MET A 529 21.75 -0.72 -28.84
C MET A 529 22.38 -2.00 -28.26
N PRO A 530 21.92 -2.50 -27.09
CA PRO A 530 22.32 -3.82 -26.60
C PRO A 530 22.02 -4.91 -27.62
N THR A 531 22.85 -5.95 -27.65
CA THR A 531 22.58 -7.11 -28.52
C THR A 531 21.24 -7.73 -28.17
N PHE A 532 20.36 -7.88 -29.16
CA PHE A 532 19.03 -8.46 -29.00
C PHE A 532 19.10 -9.99 -29.08
N TYR A 533 18.60 -10.69 -28.06
CA TYR A 533 18.58 -12.15 -28.01
C TYR A 533 17.19 -12.74 -28.24
N GLY A 534 16.14 -11.93 -28.23
CA GLY A 534 14.78 -12.36 -28.57
C GLY A 534 13.73 -11.73 -27.67
N LYS A 535 12.47 -12.13 -27.90
CA LYS A 535 11.34 -11.70 -27.08
C LYS A 535 10.40 -12.86 -26.79
N TYR A 536 9.72 -12.79 -25.65
CA TYR A 536 8.65 -13.71 -25.29
C TYR A 536 7.38 -12.95 -24.92
N ILE A 537 6.27 -13.29 -25.56
CA ILE A 537 4.96 -12.71 -25.28
C ILE A 537 3.97 -13.84 -25.00
N ASN A 538 3.33 -13.79 -23.83
CA ASN A 538 2.19 -14.62 -23.47
C ASN A 538 1.07 -13.73 -22.93
N VAL A 539 0.08 -13.46 -23.79
CA VAL A 539 -1.01 -12.51 -23.47
C VAL A 539 -1.90 -13.02 -22.35
N GLU A 540 -2.17 -14.33 -22.30
CA GLU A 540 -3.03 -14.97 -21.28
C GLU A 540 -2.41 -14.90 -19.88
N ARG A 541 -1.09 -15.11 -19.79
CA ARG A 541 -0.34 -15.02 -18.54
C ARG A 541 0.21 -13.62 -18.25
N GLU A 542 -0.03 -12.68 -19.15
CA GLU A 542 0.44 -11.29 -19.08
C GLU A 542 1.96 -11.16 -18.99
N ILE A 543 2.69 -11.98 -19.74
CA ILE A 543 4.15 -12.05 -19.76
C ILE A 543 4.68 -11.36 -21.01
N TYR A 544 5.58 -10.40 -20.83
CA TYR A 544 6.20 -9.61 -21.89
C TYR A 544 7.69 -9.44 -21.57
N LEU A 545 8.55 -10.22 -22.23
CA LEU A 545 9.98 -10.28 -21.94
C LEU A 545 10.81 -9.89 -23.16
N LEU A 546 11.82 -9.05 -22.91
CA LEU A 546 12.90 -8.73 -23.84
C LEU A 546 14.19 -9.37 -23.33
N GLY A 547 14.80 -10.27 -24.12
CA GLY A 547 16.13 -10.80 -23.85
C GLY A 547 17.18 -9.97 -24.57
N GLN A 548 18.17 -9.44 -23.85
CA GLN A 548 19.24 -8.63 -24.42
C GLN A 548 20.58 -8.78 -23.68
N GLU A 549 21.63 -8.23 -24.27
CA GLU A 549 22.95 -8.09 -23.65
C GLU A 549 22.87 -7.35 -22.31
N LEU A 550 23.50 -7.93 -21.29
CA LEU A 550 23.77 -7.22 -20.04
C LEU A 550 25.09 -6.45 -20.19
N VAL A 551 25.00 -5.16 -20.52
CA VAL A 551 26.15 -4.26 -20.56
C VAL A 551 26.67 -4.07 -19.12
N CYS A 552 27.87 -4.57 -18.85
CA CYS A 552 28.47 -4.54 -17.52
C CYS A 552 29.21 -3.21 -17.26
N ASN A 553 29.42 -2.85 -15.98
CA ASN A 553 29.99 -1.54 -15.60
C ASN A 553 31.39 -1.29 -16.18
N ASP A 554 32.19 -2.33 -16.39
CA ASP A 554 33.50 -2.26 -17.03
C ASP A 554 33.43 -1.93 -18.53
N GLN A 555 32.24 -2.02 -19.13
CA GLN A 555 31.96 -1.69 -20.53
C GLN A 555 31.30 -0.32 -20.69
N ILE A 556 31.12 0.46 -19.62
CA ILE A 556 30.38 1.72 -19.60
C ILE A 556 31.31 2.88 -19.18
N LEU A 557 31.39 3.94 -19.98
CA LEU A 557 32.06 5.19 -19.63
C LEU A 557 31.10 6.18 -18.97
N LEU A 558 29.83 6.19 -19.41
CA LEU A 558 28.82 7.12 -18.91
C LEU A 558 27.43 6.49 -18.98
N ASN A 559 26.69 6.52 -17.87
CA ASN A 559 25.27 6.17 -17.75
C ASN A 559 24.66 6.94 -16.56
N ASN A 560 23.32 7.01 -16.47
CA ASN A 560 22.60 7.61 -15.34
C ASN A 560 23.18 8.97 -14.90
N SER A 561 23.50 9.80 -15.89
CA SER A 561 24.14 11.10 -15.72
C SER A 561 23.14 12.24 -15.76
N GLU A 562 21.85 11.98 -15.52
CA GLU A 562 20.78 12.98 -15.58
C GLU A 562 20.97 14.13 -14.60
N ASN A 563 21.78 13.98 -13.55
CA ASN A 563 22.11 15.06 -12.62
C ASN A 563 23.43 15.77 -12.96
N ASN A 564 24.23 15.25 -13.90
CA ASN A 564 25.62 15.64 -14.16
C ASN A 564 25.85 16.02 -15.64
N PRO A 565 25.23 17.11 -16.15
CA PRO A 565 25.37 17.54 -17.54
C PRO A 565 26.83 17.81 -17.94
N GLU A 566 27.67 18.25 -16.99
CA GLU A 566 29.09 18.54 -17.21
C GLU A 566 29.94 17.33 -17.59
N LYS A 567 29.43 16.10 -17.43
CA LYS A 567 30.10 14.88 -17.89
C LYS A 567 29.96 14.63 -19.40
N TRP A 568 29.05 15.34 -20.08
CA TRP A 568 28.81 15.17 -21.51
C TRP A 568 29.73 16.08 -22.33
N THR A 569 30.56 15.47 -23.19
CA THR A 569 31.38 16.19 -24.16
C THR A 569 30.59 16.49 -25.43
N ASP A 570 31.00 17.51 -26.21
CA ASP A 570 30.34 17.85 -27.47
C ASP A 570 30.36 16.68 -28.48
N ASP A 571 31.41 15.86 -28.46
CA ASP A 571 31.54 14.66 -29.30
C ASP A 571 30.53 13.58 -28.91
N TRP A 572 30.35 13.32 -27.61
CA TRP A 572 29.35 12.37 -27.13
C TRP A 572 27.93 12.85 -27.36
N ILE A 573 27.67 14.15 -27.19
CA ILE A 573 26.37 14.76 -27.52
C ILE A 573 26.10 14.56 -29.01
N SER A 574 27.02 14.99 -29.88
CA SER A 574 26.87 14.90 -31.34
C SER A 574 26.71 13.46 -31.82
N SER A 575 27.50 12.53 -31.27
CA SER A 575 27.41 11.10 -31.60
C SER A 575 26.08 10.49 -31.16
N SER A 576 25.57 10.87 -29.98
CA SER A 576 24.26 10.42 -29.47
C SER A 576 23.12 10.95 -30.33
N LEU A 577 23.18 12.22 -30.73
CA LEU A 577 22.20 12.83 -31.64
C LEU A 577 22.21 12.19 -33.03
N ASN A 578 23.38 11.82 -33.54
CA ASN A 578 23.49 11.07 -34.78
C ASN A 578 22.90 9.65 -34.64
N CYS A 579 23.13 8.97 -33.51
CA CYS A 579 22.59 7.64 -33.26
C CYS A 579 21.05 7.63 -33.23
N ILE A 580 20.42 8.58 -32.55
CA ILE A 580 18.96 8.67 -32.52
C ILE A 580 18.37 9.04 -33.89
N PHE A 581 19.04 9.93 -34.65
CA PHE A 581 18.67 10.22 -36.04
C PHE A 581 18.70 8.97 -36.93
N LEU A 582 19.76 8.15 -36.82
CA LEU A 582 19.86 6.89 -37.56
C LEU A 582 18.73 5.93 -37.20
N ALA A 583 18.36 5.87 -35.91
CA ALA A 583 17.25 5.05 -35.43
C ALA A 583 15.89 5.52 -35.99
N HIS A 584 15.59 6.82 -35.94
CA HIS A 584 14.36 7.40 -36.52
C HIS A 584 14.18 6.99 -37.98
N ASN A 585 15.26 7.11 -38.75
CA ASN A 585 15.25 6.70 -40.14
C ASN A 585 15.06 5.18 -40.30
N MET A 586 15.77 4.36 -39.51
CA MET A 586 15.63 2.90 -39.63
C MET A 586 14.20 2.45 -39.30
N LEU A 587 13.49 3.21 -38.46
CA LEU A 587 12.12 2.96 -38.05
C LEU A 587 11.07 3.53 -39.00
N GLU A 588 11.42 4.31 -40.03
CA GLU A 588 10.48 5.04 -40.89
C GLU A 588 9.34 4.16 -41.45
N SER A 589 9.64 2.92 -41.82
CA SER A 589 8.66 1.95 -42.34
C SER A 589 7.93 1.12 -41.27
N LEU A 590 8.34 1.19 -39.99
CA LEU A 590 7.72 0.43 -38.90
C LEU A 590 6.20 0.66 -38.79
N PRO A 591 5.66 1.89 -38.90
CA PRO A 591 4.22 2.13 -38.80
C PRO A 591 3.42 1.50 -39.94
N LEU A 592 4.04 1.24 -41.09
CA LEU A 592 3.38 0.54 -42.20
C LEU A 592 3.26 -0.96 -41.91
N GLU A 593 4.28 -1.53 -41.26
CA GLU A 593 4.33 -2.95 -40.87
C GLU A 593 3.53 -3.24 -39.60
N TYR A 594 3.42 -2.26 -38.69
CA TYR A 594 2.71 -2.37 -37.40
C TYR A 594 1.80 -1.14 -37.14
N PRO A 595 0.65 -1.04 -37.83
CA PRO A 595 -0.17 0.19 -37.86
C PRO A 595 -0.74 0.65 -36.51
N SER A 596 -0.88 -0.25 -35.54
CA SER A 596 -1.47 0.03 -34.23
C SER A 596 -0.45 0.15 -33.09
N LEU A 597 0.86 -0.01 -33.38
CA LEU A 597 1.89 -0.04 -32.34
C LEU A 597 2.25 1.36 -31.84
N LEU A 598 2.47 2.29 -32.77
CA LEU A 598 2.92 3.65 -32.49
C LEU A 598 1.82 4.66 -32.81
N ASN A 599 1.17 5.18 -31.77
CA ASN A 599 0.17 6.22 -31.92
C ASN A 599 0.82 7.56 -32.24
N ILE A 600 0.12 8.38 -33.04
CA ILE A 600 0.46 9.80 -33.21
C ILE A 600 0.24 10.49 -31.86
N PHE A 601 1.25 11.22 -31.37
CA PHE A 601 1.11 11.96 -30.14
C PHE A 601 0.16 13.16 -30.33
N LYS A 602 -0.95 13.16 -29.59
CA LYS A 602 -2.01 14.17 -29.68
C LYS A 602 -2.30 14.77 -28.31
N PRO A 603 -1.45 15.68 -27.80
CA PRO A 603 -1.61 16.22 -26.46
C PRO A 603 -2.97 16.92 -26.23
N TRP A 604 -3.60 17.45 -27.29
CA TRP A 604 -4.92 18.07 -27.22
C TRP A 604 -6.06 17.10 -26.85
N ASN A 605 -5.93 15.80 -27.09
CA ASN A 605 -6.91 14.81 -26.63
C ASN A 605 -6.95 14.70 -25.09
N SER A 606 -5.86 15.13 -24.43
CA SER A 606 -5.68 15.09 -22.97
C SER A 606 -5.51 16.49 -22.36
N ILE A 607 -6.10 17.51 -22.98
CA ILE A 607 -5.91 18.92 -22.61
C ILE A 607 -6.19 19.21 -21.13
N ILE A 608 -7.29 18.66 -20.60
CA ILE A 608 -7.74 18.89 -19.21
C ILE A 608 -6.71 18.34 -18.21
N LEU A 609 -6.00 17.25 -18.55
CA LEU A 609 -4.94 16.70 -17.73
C LEU A 609 -3.71 17.59 -17.74
N TYR A 610 -3.25 17.99 -18.93
CA TYR A 610 -2.06 18.83 -19.05
C TYR A 610 -2.29 20.23 -18.48
N GLU A 611 -3.49 20.80 -18.60
CA GLU A 611 -3.85 22.06 -17.93
C GLU A 611 -3.73 21.93 -16.40
N LYS A 612 -4.23 20.81 -15.84
CA LYS A 612 -4.16 20.56 -14.40
C LYS A 612 -2.73 20.33 -13.92
N LEU A 613 -1.89 19.63 -14.71
CA LEU A 613 -0.46 19.49 -14.45
C LEU A 613 0.23 20.87 -14.48
N MET A 614 -0.06 21.69 -15.50
CA MET A 614 0.50 23.03 -15.61
C MET A 614 0.06 23.93 -14.46
N ASP A 615 -1.19 23.84 -13.98
CA ASP A 615 -1.64 24.57 -12.79
C ASP A 615 -0.79 24.24 -11.56
N ILE A 616 -0.62 22.95 -11.28
CA ILE A 616 0.19 22.51 -10.13
C ILE A 616 1.65 22.94 -10.32
N LEU A 617 2.20 22.83 -11.53
CA LEU A 617 3.57 23.26 -11.81
C LEU A 617 3.75 24.76 -11.58
N ILE A 618 2.82 25.59 -12.07
CA ILE A 618 2.83 27.05 -11.90
C ILE A 618 2.71 27.42 -10.42
N ASP A 619 1.84 26.75 -9.67
CA ASP A 619 1.64 27.00 -8.23
C ASP A 619 2.88 26.65 -7.39
N ASN A 620 3.73 25.73 -7.86
CA ASN A 620 4.97 25.30 -7.19
C ASN A 620 6.25 25.93 -7.77
N CYS A 621 6.13 26.85 -8.73
CA CYS A 621 7.27 27.49 -9.38
C CYS A 621 7.68 28.77 -8.63
N ASP A 622 8.86 28.75 -8.01
CA ASP A 622 9.38 29.84 -7.17
C ASP A 622 9.88 31.06 -7.99
N GLU A 623 10.21 30.88 -9.28
CA GLU A 623 10.80 31.93 -10.12
C GLU A 623 9.75 32.69 -10.96
N GLU A 624 9.60 34.00 -10.74
CA GLU A 624 8.59 34.84 -11.42
C GLU A 624 8.69 34.80 -12.96
N VAL A 625 9.90 34.82 -13.51
CA VAL A 625 10.13 34.79 -14.97
C VAL A 625 9.69 33.46 -15.57
N GLN A 626 10.03 32.34 -14.92
CA GLN A 626 9.60 31.02 -15.35
C GLN A 626 8.09 30.87 -15.26
N THR A 627 7.49 31.35 -14.17
CA THR A 627 6.04 31.37 -13.95
C THR A 627 5.29 32.12 -15.05
N LEU A 628 5.82 33.25 -15.53
CA LEU A 628 5.22 33.99 -16.65
C LEU A 628 5.26 33.19 -17.96
N VAL A 629 6.40 32.55 -18.26
CA VAL A 629 6.54 31.71 -19.45
C VAL A 629 5.60 30.51 -19.38
N LEU A 630 5.52 29.83 -18.24
CA LEU A 630 4.62 28.70 -18.02
C LEU A 630 3.15 29.08 -18.19
N LYS A 631 2.73 30.26 -17.72
CA LYS A 631 1.37 30.78 -17.95
C LYS A 631 1.10 31.00 -19.45
N ASN A 632 2.06 31.56 -20.19
CA ASN A 632 1.92 31.74 -21.65
C ASN A 632 1.83 30.40 -22.39
N ILE A 633 2.68 29.44 -22.02
CA ILE A 633 2.63 28.08 -22.55
C ILE A 633 1.27 27.45 -22.27
N LYS A 634 0.77 27.54 -21.03
CA LYS A 634 -0.54 27.02 -20.64
C LYS A 634 -1.67 27.62 -21.48
N VAL A 635 -1.69 28.94 -21.68
CA VAL A 635 -2.71 29.60 -22.53
C VAL A 635 -2.65 29.08 -23.97
N SER A 636 -1.43 28.85 -24.49
CA SER A 636 -1.25 28.34 -25.85
C SER A 636 -1.73 26.90 -26.05
N LEU A 637 -1.86 26.11 -24.96
CA LEU A 637 -2.40 24.75 -25.03
C LEU A 637 -3.81 24.71 -25.65
N LEU A 638 -4.63 25.74 -25.42
CA LEU A 638 -6.00 25.83 -25.95
C LEU A 638 -6.06 25.78 -27.49
N ASN A 639 -5.01 26.25 -28.16
CA ASN A 639 -4.93 26.29 -29.63
C ASN A 639 -3.90 25.29 -30.20
N ILE A 640 -3.38 24.36 -29.37
CA ILE A 640 -2.24 23.52 -29.77
C ILE A 640 -2.55 22.59 -30.94
N GLU A 641 -3.80 22.15 -31.08
CA GLU A 641 -4.23 21.34 -32.22
C GLU A 641 -4.12 22.14 -33.53
N GLU A 642 -4.63 23.37 -33.54
CA GLU A 642 -4.59 24.24 -34.72
C GLU A 642 -3.16 24.64 -35.07
N ASP A 643 -2.34 24.95 -34.06
CA ASP A 643 -0.93 25.26 -34.25
C ASP A 643 -0.17 24.07 -34.85
N CYS A 644 -0.46 22.85 -34.40
CA CYS A 644 0.18 21.63 -34.90
C CYS A 644 -0.23 21.32 -36.35
N LYS A 645 -1.49 21.59 -36.73
CA LYS A 645 -1.97 21.45 -38.12
C LYS A 645 -1.28 22.41 -39.11
N LYS A 646 -0.73 23.54 -38.63
CA LYS A 646 -0.02 24.52 -39.47
C LYS A 646 1.45 24.15 -39.71
N ILE A 647 1.96 23.09 -39.08
CA ILE A 647 3.34 22.65 -39.23
C ILE A 647 3.40 21.59 -40.34
N GLU A 648 4.14 21.90 -41.41
CA GLU A 648 4.29 21.02 -42.58
C GLU A 648 5.35 19.92 -42.39
N TRP A 649 6.13 20.00 -41.31
CA TRP A 649 7.20 19.04 -41.04
C TRP A 649 6.64 17.62 -40.83
N PRO A 650 7.24 16.57 -41.39
CA PRO A 650 6.73 15.22 -41.24
C PRO A 650 7.00 14.64 -39.84
N ARG A 651 6.15 13.70 -39.44
CA ARG A 651 6.34 12.90 -38.23
C ARG A 651 7.11 11.63 -38.56
N SER A 652 7.87 11.14 -37.60
CA SER A 652 8.56 9.85 -37.65
C SER A 652 8.35 9.10 -36.33
N PRO A 653 8.65 7.79 -36.28
CA PRO A 653 8.86 7.11 -35.01
C PRO A 653 9.95 7.81 -34.21
N ILE A 654 9.62 8.16 -32.98
CA ILE A 654 10.52 8.77 -32.00
C ILE A 654 10.59 7.89 -30.75
N HIS A 655 11.65 8.04 -29.98
CA HIS A 655 11.84 7.38 -28.69
C HIS A 655 10.90 7.96 -27.61
N ASN A 656 10.66 9.28 -27.62
CA ASN A 656 9.75 9.99 -26.71
C ASN A 656 10.07 9.82 -25.20
N ASP A 657 11.34 9.50 -24.91
CA ASP A 657 11.95 9.50 -23.57
C ASP A 657 13.49 9.53 -23.71
N PHE A 658 14.01 10.22 -24.74
CA PHE A 658 15.44 10.13 -25.09
C PHE A 658 16.27 11.04 -24.18
N ASN A 659 16.80 10.47 -23.11
CA ASN A 659 17.56 11.19 -22.08
C ASN A 659 18.70 10.32 -21.50
N PRO A 660 19.64 10.87 -20.72
CA PRO A 660 20.80 10.15 -20.16
C PRO A 660 20.53 8.91 -19.28
N ARG A 661 19.27 8.64 -18.92
CA ARG A 661 18.88 7.39 -18.23
C ARG A 661 18.61 6.25 -19.21
N ASN A 662 18.30 6.58 -20.47
CA ASN A 662 17.93 5.64 -21.52
C ASN A 662 18.99 5.51 -22.62
N ILE A 663 20.15 6.16 -22.45
CA ILE A 663 21.33 6.01 -23.28
C ILE A 663 22.58 5.93 -22.41
N LEU A 664 23.55 5.11 -22.83
CA LEU A 664 24.88 5.03 -22.22
C LEU A 664 25.97 5.20 -23.28
N ILE A 665 27.17 5.57 -22.83
CA ILE A 665 28.39 5.57 -23.64
C ILE A 665 29.21 4.34 -23.28
N ARG A 666 29.52 3.49 -24.26
CA ARG A 666 30.32 2.28 -24.07
C ARG A 666 31.81 2.63 -23.94
N SER A 667 32.61 1.67 -23.45
CA SER A 667 34.08 1.78 -23.36
C SER A 667 34.81 2.03 -24.68
N ASN A 668 34.16 1.75 -25.80
CA ASN A 668 34.62 2.08 -27.16
C ASN A 668 34.07 3.42 -27.68
N GLU A 669 33.57 4.28 -26.77
CA GLU A 669 32.98 5.60 -27.04
C GLU A 669 31.70 5.60 -27.89
N MET A 670 31.17 4.42 -28.26
CA MET A 670 29.92 4.31 -29.00
C MET A 670 28.71 4.53 -28.09
N PRO A 671 27.76 5.40 -28.47
CA PRO A 671 26.48 5.51 -27.77
C PRO A 671 25.64 4.25 -27.92
N CYS A 672 24.84 3.94 -26.91
CA CYS A 672 24.01 2.75 -26.83
C CYS A 672 22.66 3.08 -26.19
N ILE A 673 21.60 3.07 -26.99
CA ILE A 673 20.21 3.33 -26.56
C ILE A 673 19.68 2.05 -25.93
N ILE A 674 19.23 2.14 -24.69
CA ILE A 674 18.90 0.96 -23.88
C ILE A 674 17.40 0.80 -23.62
N ASP A 675 16.53 1.78 -23.90
CA ASP A 675 15.08 1.66 -23.70
C ASP A 675 14.29 2.25 -24.88
N TRP A 676 13.09 1.74 -25.16
CA TRP A 676 12.18 2.25 -26.20
C TRP A 676 10.71 2.19 -25.78
N GLU A 677 10.42 2.05 -24.48
CA GLU A 677 9.08 1.71 -23.96
C GLU A 677 8.00 2.76 -24.22
N LEU A 678 8.38 4.01 -24.48
CA LEU A 678 7.46 5.13 -24.72
C LEU A 678 7.39 5.61 -26.17
N SER A 679 7.96 4.83 -27.10
CA SER A 679 8.02 5.18 -28.53
C SER A 679 6.64 5.58 -29.09
N MET A 680 6.62 6.61 -29.94
CA MET A 680 5.41 7.12 -30.59
C MET A 680 5.71 7.78 -31.94
N LEU A 681 4.68 8.21 -32.66
CA LEU A 681 4.81 9.04 -33.86
C LEU A 681 4.71 10.53 -33.50
N ASP A 682 5.79 11.27 -33.70
CA ASP A 682 5.81 12.72 -33.55
C ASP A 682 6.94 13.37 -34.38
N PHE A 683 7.17 14.66 -34.21
CA PHE A 683 8.30 15.35 -34.81
C PHE A 683 9.64 14.80 -34.26
N PRO A 684 10.62 14.42 -35.10
CA PRO A 684 11.92 13.89 -34.64
C PRO A 684 12.70 14.85 -33.74
N GLN A 685 12.42 16.15 -33.85
CA GLN A 685 12.93 17.21 -32.99
C GLN A 685 12.62 16.95 -31.50
N ARG A 686 11.55 16.20 -31.18
CA ARG A 686 11.18 15.87 -29.81
C ARG A 686 12.31 15.20 -29.03
N ASP A 687 12.94 14.18 -29.60
CA ASP A 687 14.04 13.46 -28.93
C ASP A 687 15.30 14.33 -28.81
N LEU A 688 15.58 15.15 -29.83
CA LEU A 688 16.69 16.11 -29.82
C LEU A 688 16.53 17.11 -28.68
N ILE A 689 15.34 17.71 -28.56
CA ILE A 689 15.02 18.67 -27.52
C ILE A 689 15.09 18.04 -26.13
N GLU A 690 14.50 16.87 -25.98
CA GLU A 690 14.49 16.15 -24.72
C GLU A 690 15.91 15.83 -24.25
N PHE A 691 16.74 15.24 -25.11
CA PHE A 691 18.13 14.92 -24.77
C PHE A 691 18.96 16.17 -24.42
N LEU A 692 18.89 17.20 -25.26
CA LEU A 692 19.60 18.46 -25.03
C LEU A 692 19.17 19.14 -23.72
N SER A 693 17.91 19.00 -23.30
CA SER A 693 17.44 19.56 -22.03
C SER A 693 18.16 18.96 -20.80
N PHE A 694 18.66 17.72 -20.91
CA PHE A 694 19.38 17.04 -19.84
C PHE A 694 20.89 17.31 -19.85
N VAL A 695 21.49 17.39 -21.04
CA VAL A 695 22.96 17.42 -21.21
C VAL A 695 23.53 18.83 -21.34
N LEU A 696 22.72 19.83 -21.72
CA LEU A 696 23.16 21.22 -21.74
C LEU A 696 23.18 21.82 -20.33
N SER A 697 24.15 22.69 -20.07
CA SER A 697 24.18 23.49 -18.84
C SER A 697 23.04 24.52 -18.84
N GLU A 698 22.54 24.91 -17.68
CA GLU A 698 21.46 25.90 -17.54
C GLU A 698 21.75 27.23 -18.28
N LYS A 699 23.04 27.57 -18.42
CA LYS A 699 23.54 28.81 -19.04
C LYS A 699 24.18 28.60 -20.42
N PHE A 700 23.87 27.51 -21.14
CA PHE A 700 24.39 27.19 -22.49
C PHE A 700 24.40 28.38 -23.48
N LEU A 701 25.32 28.53 -24.43
CA LEU A 701 25.22 29.66 -25.38
C LEU A 701 24.11 29.41 -26.43
N ALA A 702 23.39 30.44 -26.87
CA ALA A 702 22.31 30.28 -27.87
C ALA A 702 22.82 29.61 -29.16
N GLU A 703 24.04 29.96 -29.58
CA GLU A 703 24.75 29.37 -30.70
C GLU A 703 24.96 27.85 -30.54
N THR A 704 25.25 27.38 -29.31
CA THR A 704 25.41 25.94 -29.03
C THR A 704 24.14 25.16 -29.39
N LEU A 705 22.96 25.64 -28.96
CA LEU A 705 21.69 25.00 -29.31
C LEU A 705 21.44 25.06 -30.82
N LEU A 706 21.63 26.24 -31.44
CA LEU A 706 21.39 26.43 -32.87
C LEU A 706 22.30 25.54 -33.73
N ASN A 707 23.56 25.32 -33.32
CA ASN A 707 24.49 24.43 -34.00
C ASN A 707 24.00 22.98 -33.99
N HIS A 708 23.51 22.47 -32.85
CA HIS A 708 22.92 21.13 -32.80
C HIS A 708 21.66 21.02 -33.68
N LEU A 709 20.79 22.03 -33.66
CA LEU A 709 19.60 22.08 -34.51
C LEU A 709 19.95 22.09 -36.01
N HIS A 710 20.94 22.90 -36.42
CA HIS A 710 21.43 22.95 -37.79
C HIS A 710 22.06 21.64 -38.23
N ASN A 711 22.89 21.03 -37.38
CA ASN A 711 23.53 19.74 -37.69
C ASN A 711 22.49 18.65 -37.92
N HIS A 712 21.47 18.56 -37.06
CA HIS A 712 20.38 17.60 -37.26
C HIS A 712 19.57 17.89 -38.54
N PHE A 713 19.23 19.16 -38.81
CA PHE A 713 18.57 19.56 -40.06
C PHE A 713 19.40 19.17 -41.30
N ASN A 714 20.70 19.46 -41.28
CA ASN A 714 21.60 19.13 -42.38
C ASN A 714 21.68 17.62 -42.62
N SER A 715 21.68 16.79 -41.57
CA SER A 715 21.62 15.33 -41.69
C SER A 715 20.33 14.85 -42.40
N ILE A 716 19.19 15.48 -42.13
CA ILE A 716 17.91 15.18 -42.80
C ILE A 716 17.97 15.57 -44.29
N VAL A 717 18.47 16.77 -44.59
CA VAL A 717 18.57 17.30 -45.95
C VAL A 717 19.53 16.48 -46.80
N LEU A 718 20.74 16.17 -46.29
CA LEU A 718 21.76 15.40 -47.01
C LEU A 718 21.26 14.00 -47.39
N ARG A 719 20.48 13.38 -46.52
CA ARG A 719 19.96 12.03 -46.71
C ARG A 719 18.71 11.97 -47.62
N LYS A 720 18.14 13.12 -47.99
CA LYS A 720 16.84 13.22 -48.68
C LYS A 720 15.68 12.50 -47.95
N GLY A 721 15.70 12.49 -46.61
CA GLY A 721 14.65 11.88 -45.78
C GLY A 721 13.36 12.71 -45.72
N PRO A 722 12.36 12.31 -44.91
CA PRO A 722 11.16 13.13 -44.69
C PRO A 722 11.51 14.57 -44.30
N GLY A 723 10.96 15.55 -45.02
CA GLY A 723 11.17 16.97 -44.76
C GLY A 723 12.40 17.56 -45.46
N HIS A 724 13.16 16.80 -46.25
CA HIS A 724 14.36 17.30 -46.95
C HIS A 724 14.10 18.46 -47.93
N ASN A 725 12.86 18.61 -48.42
CA ASN A 725 12.46 19.71 -49.30
C ASN A 725 11.99 20.96 -48.54
N LEU A 726 11.90 20.88 -47.21
CA LEU A 726 11.45 21.97 -46.35
C LEU A 726 12.65 22.76 -45.82
N GLY A 727 12.47 24.07 -45.63
CA GLY A 727 13.53 24.95 -45.15
C GLY A 727 13.79 24.82 -43.65
N PHE A 728 14.88 25.45 -43.20
CA PHE A 728 15.23 25.50 -41.77
C PHE A 728 14.16 26.21 -40.93
N LYS A 729 13.41 27.15 -41.52
CA LYS A 729 12.29 27.83 -40.85
C LYS A 729 11.17 26.85 -40.46
N GLU A 730 10.79 25.95 -41.35
CA GLU A 730 9.80 24.90 -41.09
C GLU A 730 10.30 23.92 -40.02
N TYR A 731 11.60 23.60 -40.06
CA TYR A 731 12.27 22.80 -39.03
C TYR A 731 12.21 23.48 -37.64
N LEU A 732 12.45 24.79 -37.57
CA LEU A 732 12.36 25.56 -36.33
C LEU A 732 10.93 25.63 -35.78
N LYS A 733 9.90 25.72 -36.64
CA LYS A 733 8.49 25.65 -36.21
C LYS A 733 8.18 24.32 -35.53
N ALA A 734 8.66 23.20 -36.11
CA ALA A 734 8.52 21.88 -35.49
C ALA A 734 9.31 21.76 -34.18
N SER A 735 10.51 22.36 -34.12
CA SER A 735 11.34 22.40 -32.90
C SER A 735 10.66 23.18 -31.76
N GLU A 736 10.03 24.32 -32.07
CA GLU A 736 9.28 25.11 -31.07
C GLU A 736 8.11 24.29 -30.51
N MET A 737 7.33 23.65 -31.39
CA MET A 737 6.23 22.78 -30.97
C MET A 737 6.71 21.61 -30.11
N ALA A 738 7.85 21.01 -30.46
CA ALA A 738 8.46 19.93 -29.70
C ALA A 738 8.84 20.37 -28.28
N VAL A 739 9.49 21.53 -28.10
CA VAL A 739 9.82 22.08 -26.77
C VAL A 739 8.54 22.38 -25.97
N ARG A 740 7.57 23.03 -26.62
CA ARG A 740 6.32 23.45 -25.96
C ARG A 740 5.54 22.25 -25.44
N THR A 741 5.37 21.21 -26.27
CA THR A 741 4.72 19.96 -25.85
C THR A 741 5.54 19.18 -24.83
N TYR A 742 6.88 19.22 -24.91
CA TYR A 742 7.77 18.58 -23.95
C TYR A 742 7.63 19.16 -22.55
N ILE A 743 7.59 20.50 -22.43
CA ILE A 743 7.35 21.19 -21.16
C ILE A 743 6.00 20.77 -20.55
N CYS A 744 4.93 20.84 -21.36
CA CYS A 744 3.57 20.56 -20.88
C CYS A 744 3.34 19.10 -20.49
N CYS A 745 3.94 18.15 -21.21
CA CYS A 745 3.58 16.74 -21.10
C CYS A 745 4.62 15.90 -20.37
N ARG A 746 5.90 16.30 -20.34
CA ARG A 746 6.97 15.47 -19.76
C ARG A 746 7.68 16.14 -18.60
N VAL A 747 8.12 17.39 -18.79
CA VAL A 747 8.75 18.17 -17.72
C VAL A 747 7.79 18.38 -16.55
N SER A 748 6.52 18.70 -16.83
CA SER A 748 5.47 18.81 -15.81
C SER A 748 5.28 17.51 -15.01
N PHE A 749 5.36 16.35 -15.68
CA PHE A 749 5.29 15.04 -15.03
C PHE A 749 6.49 14.80 -14.10
N TYR A 750 7.71 15.14 -14.53
CA TYR A 750 8.90 15.00 -13.69
C TYR A 750 8.83 15.91 -12.46
N GLU A 751 8.53 17.20 -12.63
CA GLU A 751 8.41 18.16 -11.52
C GLU A 751 7.37 17.72 -10.48
N ILE A 752 6.18 17.33 -10.95
CA ILE A 752 5.08 16.93 -10.06
C ILE A 752 5.40 15.61 -9.37
N SER A 753 5.94 14.63 -10.09
CA SER A 753 6.37 13.36 -9.49
C SER A 753 7.54 13.57 -8.51
N GLY A 754 8.37 14.58 -8.75
CA GLY A 754 9.46 15.01 -7.88
C GLY A 754 9.02 15.48 -6.49
N ILE A 755 7.76 15.91 -6.32
CA ILE A 755 7.18 16.25 -5.00
C ILE A 755 7.25 15.04 -4.03
N ILE A 756 7.12 13.81 -4.56
CA ILE A 756 7.12 12.58 -3.77
C ILE A 756 8.45 11.84 -3.84
N ALA A 757 9.04 11.74 -5.03
CA ALA A 757 10.22 10.91 -5.28
C ALA A 757 11.55 11.67 -5.25
N LYS A 758 11.50 13.03 -5.20
CA LYS A 758 12.63 13.95 -5.28
C LYS A 758 13.57 13.68 -6.48
N TYR A 759 13.27 14.31 -7.61
CA TYR A 759 14.13 14.27 -8.80
C TYR A 759 14.97 15.54 -8.88
N ASP A 760 16.25 15.46 -8.48
CA ASP A 760 17.12 16.64 -8.40
C ASP A 760 17.35 17.33 -9.77
N PHE A 761 17.21 16.60 -10.88
CA PHE A 761 17.36 17.13 -12.24
C PHE A 761 16.15 17.93 -12.73
N SER A 762 14.95 17.74 -12.17
CA SER A 762 13.69 18.17 -12.80
C SER A 762 13.57 19.69 -12.93
N LYS A 763 14.05 20.44 -11.92
CA LYS A 763 14.06 21.92 -11.95
C LYS A 763 15.02 22.46 -13.00
N ARG A 764 16.19 21.82 -13.13
CA ARG A 764 17.21 22.21 -14.11
C ARG A 764 16.71 22.00 -15.54
N ILE A 765 16.13 20.84 -15.84
CA ILE A 765 15.62 20.56 -17.19
C ILE A 765 14.47 21.52 -17.56
N LEU A 766 13.66 21.97 -16.58
CA LEU A 766 12.64 22.98 -16.80
C LEU A 766 13.25 24.32 -17.22
N ALA A 767 14.24 24.81 -16.47
CA ALA A 767 14.95 26.05 -16.78
C ALA A 767 15.64 26.00 -18.16
N VAL A 768 16.32 24.88 -18.46
CA VAL A 768 16.95 24.64 -19.76
C VAL A 768 15.90 24.64 -20.89
N SER A 769 14.78 23.94 -20.71
CA SER A 769 13.71 23.84 -21.71
C SER A 769 13.05 25.19 -22.02
N ILE A 770 12.75 25.99 -20.99
CA ILE A 770 12.22 27.35 -21.13
C ILE A 770 13.21 28.21 -21.94
N ARG A 771 14.49 28.08 -21.65
CA ARG A 771 15.54 28.82 -22.35
C ARG A 771 15.71 28.36 -23.80
N MET A 772 15.64 27.06 -24.07
CA MET A 772 15.63 26.53 -25.44
C MET A 772 14.46 27.07 -26.25
N GLN A 773 13.25 27.11 -25.66
CA GLN A 773 12.08 27.70 -26.32
C GLN A 773 12.33 29.16 -26.71
N LYS A 774 12.89 29.95 -25.79
CA LYS A 774 13.22 31.35 -26.04
C LYS A 774 14.18 31.52 -27.22
N VAL A 775 15.28 30.76 -27.23
CA VAL A 775 16.28 30.82 -28.34
C VAL A 775 15.64 30.47 -29.68
N ILE A 776 14.83 29.41 -29.74
CA ILE A 776 14.14 29.00 -30.96
C ILE A 776 13.13 30.06 -31.43
N LEU A 777 12.37 30.66 -30.49
CA LEU A 777 11.41 31.72 -30.81
C LEU A 777 12.08 33.00 -31.32
N ASP A 778 13.25 33.35 -30.78
CA ASP A 778 14.00 34.53 -31.23
C ASP A 778 14.60 34.29 -32.63
N GLU A 779 15.07 33.08 -32.92
CA GLU A 779 15.52 32.69 -34.27
C GLU A 779 14.35 32.64 -35.29
N LEU A 780 13.16 32.21 -34.88
CA LEU A 780 11.97 32.26 -35.73
C LEU A 780 11.55 33.70 -36.09
N LYS A 781 11.84 34.67 -35.22
CA LYS A 781 11.57 36.10 -35.48
C LYS A 781 12.62 36.71 -36.41
N SER A 782 13.89 36.30 -36.33
CA SER A 782 14.94 36.81 -37.23
C SER A 782 14.65 36.42 -38.69
N HIS A 783 14.04 35.25 -38.93
CA HIS A 783 13.54 34.82 -40.25
C HIS A 783 12.19 35.44 -40.71
N LYS A 784 11.67 36.47 -40.00
CA LYS A 784 10.52 37.29 -40.44
C LYS A 784 10.92 38.63 -41.06
N LEU A 785 12.18 39.03 -40.87
CA LEU A 785 12.84 40.12 -41.60
C LEU A 785 13.57 39.53 -42.81
#